data_AF-A0A3M7MRR4-F1
#
_entry.id   AF-A0A3M7MRR4-F1
#
_cell.length_a   1.000
_cell.length_b   1.000
_cell.length_c   1.000
_cell.angle_alpha   90.00
_cell.angle_beta   90.00
_cell.angle_gamma   90.00
#
_symmetry.space_group_name_H-M   'P 1'
#
loop_
_entity.id
_entity.type
_entity.pdbx_description
1 polymer ?
#
loop_
_entity_poly.entity_id
_entity_poly.type
_entity_poly.pdbx_seq_one_letter_code
_entity_poly.pdbx_strand_id
1 'polypeptide(L)'
;MVVLVDLESDDDEPCGCMAAGGEQARAMMPACHAAAPLLEKGKAAGDSEPLSGPVAFSAALTCYPVALALASHLDLNDLHALSLTCRAIRDSLVQYAPRLVAGSLRCSFDGLPLLADLLHAQFEIAIGQPDHDGLASAPGTPPSSSSVAAGPSLARSAVAVSAKTFPCARDLVAPCQKCDTVVCRNCAAKAPSDRCLAERHRRLCRKCLDAPLIAHLQPLRGADELPVGQKCGRGEHCLETGPEGVSWVELDCSSSGDEHEAWPLSRSGTPAPAPMLLGDWPSPSPPNKRPGYFQQEIEGIGGVVKTKVRKRVKVGATVHEHEDERRTGKYLERESIYYDNEDAIRKQLLGPHNRAVTSYINRGRSSFSPSHGPYPPRRTSHDEYLEQDQELLIDVERTLKDLIEQEDVDGDQQITIDDHGPKHIALGTFGSAGYRSTDVRGNYMISNLLQELTLARDLGKKVVKLHRSRLNENPVDRLSRRIRDEFWKNLERCLDASSIEKAGKDPKDWTDDPRPRIYVPHGCPEQYEYYTQVARERPEMRLDVRWLPQDGLDAKYVRGLNDAPGILALAMTKTVVNGKEVLRGEPFVVPGGRFNELYGWDSYMESLGLIENGRVGLAKAMVTNFIFCIQHYGKILNANRSYYLCRSQPPFLTDMVLRVYDKIKHDDGALDFLRNGIRAAIKEYYSVWTAEPRYDPVTGLSRYRPTGLGVPPETEASHFVHIITPYAKSRGLTFAEYVQAYNKDEIDEPELDEYFLHDRAVRESGHDTTYRLEGCAANLATIDLNALLYKYEMDIAYCIRQFFKDALTIPPEFQTEANRLDGVETSATWDRRAKLRKARVDKYMWDEKAGMYFDYDTVKKKRTTYESATTFWAMWAGLSSPRQAASLVLNALPKFEVFGGLVSGSEESRGRIGLDRPNRQWDYPFGWAPQQILAWGGLIRYGYGDEAQRLAYKWLYMVTKAFVDFNGVVVEKYNVVRELDPHKVEAEYGNQGSDFKGVPREGFGWVNASYVYGLSFLPIAMKRALGTLTPWELFAKATKIKLDDDDDDDNVIQEHSDEEEPSMPPAV
;
A
#
# COMPACT_ATOMS: atom_id res chain seq x y z
N MET A 1 23.56 -1.61 -40.08
CA MET A 1 24.48 -0.77 -40.85
C MET A 1 24.88 -1.49 -42.13
N VAL A 2 25.11 -0.76 -43.22
CA VAL A 2 25.95 -1.20 -44.33
C VAL A 2 27.16 -0.27 -44.30
N VAL A 3 28.34 -0.80 -43.99
CA VAL A 3 29.58 -0.03 -44.00
C VAL A 3 30.26 -0.35 -45.32
N LEU A 4 30.19 0.58 -46.28
CA LEU A 4 31.05 0.55 -47.46
C LEU A 4 32.41 1.10 -47.03
N VAL A 5 33.43 0.25 -47.11
CA VAL A 5 34.83 0.67 -46.97
C VAL A 5 35.44 0.49 -48.35
N ASP A 6 35.61 1.59 -49.08
CA ASP A 6 36.43 1.56 -50.28
C ASP A 6 37.89 1.28 -49.87
N LEU A 7 38.45 0.23 -50.45
CA LEU A 7 39.83 -0.24 -50.21
C LEU A 7 40.66 -0.23 -51.50
N GLU A 8 40.27 0.58 -52.48
CA GLU A 8 40.95 0.73 -53.77
C GLU A 8 41.12 2.22 -54.12
N SER A 9 42.28 2.79 -53.77
CA SER A 9 42.92 3.87 -54.53
C SER A 9 44.42 3.87 -54.24
N ASP A 10 45.16 3.16 -55.09
CA ASP A 10 46.59 3.42 -55.29
C ASP A 10 46.80 4.79 -55.99
N ASP A 11 48.06 5.17 -56.12
CA ASP A 11 48.62 6.27 -56.92
C ASP A 11 48.55 7.73 -56.39
N ASP A 12 49.77 8.23 -56.13
CA ASP A 12 50.30 9.60 -56.29
C ASP A 12 49.99 10.78 -55.33
N GLU A 13 51.06 11.10 -54.57
CA GLU A 13 51.49 12.41 -54.03
C GLU A 13 51.66 13.52 -55.13
N PRO A 14 52.00 14.80 -54.78
CA PRO A 14 51.62 15.58 -53.60
C PRO A 14 51.31 17.08 -53.88
N CYS A 15 50.49 17.73 -53.05
CA CYS A 15 50.56 19.19 -52.82
C CYS A 15 49.82 19.60 -51.54
N GLY A 16 50.26 20.57 -50.71
CA GLY A 16 51.50 21.35 -50.75
C GLY A 16 51.30 22.76 -50.17
N CYS A 17 52.26 23.25 -49.35
CA CYS A 17 52.29 24.58 -48.70
C CYS A 17 51.26 24.81 -47.56
N MET A 18 51.52 25.56 -46.47
CA MET A 18 52.73 26.26 -45.97
C MET A 18 52.94 25.98 -44.46
N ALA A 19 54.11 26.35 -43.91
CA ALA A 19 54.49 26.11 -42.51
C ALA A 19 55.10 27.34 -41.82
N ALA A 20 54.86 27.48 -40.51
CA ALA A 20 55.75 28.10 -39.48
C ALA A 20 55.05 28.06 -38.10
N GLY A 21 55.70 27.68 -36.98
CA GLY A 21 57.04 27.10 -36.82
C GLY A 21 57.48 27.03 -35.34
N GLY A 22 58.43 26.12 -35.04
CA GLY A 22 59.20 26.05 -33.77
C GLY A 22 58.52 25.43 -32.54
N GLU A 23 59.24 24.81 -31.59
CA GLU A 23 60.58 24.18 -31.68
C GLU A 23 60.80 23.12 -30.56
N GLN A 24 61.66 22.13 -30.84
CA GLN A 24 62.38 21.20 -29.93
C GLN A 24 61.75 20.65 -28.61
N ALA A 25 61.51 19.32 -28.59
CA ALA A 25 61.90 18.31 -27.56
C ALA A 25 60.80 17.22 -27.40
N ARG A 26 60.91 15.93 -27.79
CA ARG A 26 61.96 14.92 -28.08
C ARG A 26 62.12 13.88 -26.95
N ALA A 27 62.03 12.59 -27.35
CA ALA A 27 62.05 11.37 -26.52
C ALA A 27 60.76 11.14 -25.68
N MET A 28 60.28 9.89 -25.45
CA MET A 28 60.85 8.58 -25.80
C MET A 28 59.74 7.57 -26.14
N MET A 29 59.92 6.75 -27.19
CA MET A 29 59.14 5.53 -27.43
C MET A 29 60.06 4.30 -27.31
N PRO A 30 59.70 3.26 -26.53
CA PRO A 30 60.26 1.93 -26.68
C PRO A 30 59.66 1.23 -27.91
N ALA A 31 60.47 0.51 -28.68
CA ALA A 31 60.00 -0.23 -29.85
C ALA A 31 59.35 -1.57 -29.46
N CYS A 32 58.14 -1.83 -29.97
CA CYS A 32 57.52 -3.16 -29.90
C CYS A 32 58.10 -4.10 -30.97
N HIS A 33 59.26 -4.69 -30.70
CA HIS A 33 59.77 -5.78 -31.56
C HIS A 33 58.86 -7.02 -31.47
N ALA A 34 58.69 -7.70 -32.61
CA ALA A 34 57.67 -8.73 -32.79
C ALA A 34 58.04 -10.10 -32.21
N ALA A 35 57.00 -10.87 -31.87
CA ALA A 35 57.06 -12.31 -31.62
C ALA A 35 55.84 -13.01 -32.23
N ALA A 36 55.66 -12.89 -33.55
CA ALA A 36 54.62 -13.60 -34.31
C ALA A 36 55.19 -14.89 -34.93
N PRO A 37 54.78 -16.10 -34.47
CA PRO A 37 55.25 -17.34 -35.06
C PRO A 37 54.38 -17.77 -36.25
N LEU A 38 54.96 -17.64 -37.45
CA LEU A 38 54.84 -18.60 -38.56
C LEU A 38 53.45 -19.20 -38.85
N LEU A 39 52.65 -18.49 -39.66
CA LEU A 39 51.80 -19.18 -40.64
C LEU A 39 52.68 -19.69 -41.77
N GLU A 40 52.60 -20.99 -42.09
CA GLU A 40 53.41 -21.61 -43.14
C GLU A 40 53.02 -21.13 -44.55
N LYS A 41 53.99 -21.15 -45.47
CA LYS A 41 53.82 -20.66 -46.83
C LYS A 41 52.96 -21.60 -47.68
N GLY A 42 51.82 -21.07 -48.14
CA GLY A 42 51.23 -21.26 -49.46
C GLY A 42 51.34 -22.64 -50.14
N LYS A 43 50.21 -23.37 -50.14
CA LYS A 43 49.75 -24.00 -51.39
C LYS A 43 48.96 -22.96 -52.20
N ALA A 44 49.18 -22.93 -53.51
CA ALA A 44 48.51 -22.00 -54.41
C ALA A 44 47.27 -22.63 -55.08
N ALA A 45 46.31 -21.77 -55.44
CA ALA A 45 45.15 -21.99 -56.32
C ALA A 45 44.16 -23.11 -55.92
N GLY A 46 42.92 -22.72 -55.59
CA GLY A 46 41.80 -23.64 -55.34
C GLY A 46 40.75 -23.05 -54.39
N ASP A 47 39.94 -22.13 -54.91
CA ASP A 47 38.61 -21.75 -54.41
C ASP A 47 38.40 -21.66 -52.88
N SER A 48 38.99 -20.63 -52.25
CA SER A 48 38.55 -20.18 -50.92
C SER A 48 37.29 -19.33 -51.04
N GLU A 49 36.18 -19.77 -50.47
CA GLU A 49 34.95 -18.96 -50.37
C GLU A 49 35.22 -17.60 -49.71
N PRO A 50 34.53 -16.52 -50.11
CA PRO A 50 34.67 -15.22 -49.46
C PRO A 50 34.25 -15.34 -47.99
N LEU A 51 35.13 -14.90 -47.08
CA LEU A 51 34.86 -14.86 -45.64
C LEU A 51 33.52 -14.19 -45.36
N SER A 52 32.63 -14.88 -44.63
CA SER A 52 31.31 -14.35 -44.35
C SER A 52 31.40 -13.01 -43.62
N GLY A 53 30.57 -12.04 -44.03
CA GLY A 53 30.68 -10.63 -43.64
C GLY A 53 30.98 -10.34 -42.16
N PRO A 54 30.37 -11.04 -41.18
CA PRO A 54 30.68 -10.85 -39.76
C PRO A 54 32.15 -11.10 -39.38
N VAL A 55 32.83 -12.03 -40.05
CA VAL A 55 34.22 -12.41 -39.76
C VAL A 55 35.19 -11.36 -40.30
N ALA A 56 35.00 -10.94 -41.55
CA ALA A 56 35.80 -9.89 -42.17
C ALA A 56 35.67 -8.55 -41.43
N PHE A 57 34.44 -8.16 -41.07
CA PHE A 57 34.18 -6.95 -40.29
C PHE A 57 34.81 -7.01 -38.89
N SER A 58 34.73 -8.16 -38.19
CA SER A 58 35.39 -8.33 -36.89
C SER A 58 36.92 -8.25 -36.99
N ALA A 59 37.52 -8.72 -38.08
CA ALA A 59 38.96 -8.61 -38.31
C ALA A 59 39.38 -7.14 -38.50
N ALA A 60 38.61 -6.35 -39.25
CA ALA A 60 38.87 -4.92 -39.47
C ALA A 60 38.89 -4.11 -38.15
N LEU A 61 38.02 -4.45 -37.19
CA LEU A 61 37.96 -3.79 -35.87
C LEU A 61 39.15 -4.10 -34.95
N THR A 62 40.04 -5.04 -35.31
CA THR A 62 41.33 -5.18 -34.61
C THR A 62 42.28 -4.03 -34.92
N CYS A 63 42.05 -3.28 -36.00
CA CYS A 63 42.85 -2.13 -36.40
C CYS A 63 42.39 -0.86 -35.66
N TYR A 64 43.20 -0.36 -34.73
CA TYR A 64 42.87 0.80 -33.88
C TYR A 64 42.33 2.04 -34.64
N PRO A 65 42.94 2.50 -35.76
CA PRO A 65 42.39 3.62 -36.53
C PRO A 65 40.97 3.38 -37.05
N VAL A 66 40.67 2.17 -37.51
CA VAL A 66 39.33 1.80 -38.01
C VAL A 66 38.31 1.80 -36.88
N ALA A 67 38.66 1.21 -35.73
CA ALA A 67 37.81 1.23 -34.55
C ALA A 67 37.56 2.66 -34.01
N LEU A 68 38.58 3.52 -34.03
CA LEU A 68 38.48 4.92 -33.58
C LEU A 68 37.65 5.79 -34.53
N ALA A 69 37.84 5.64 -35.84
CA ALA A 69 37.05 6.34 -36.84
C ALA A 69 35.56 5.90 -36.81
N LEU A 70 35.31 4.61 -36.62
CA LEU A 70 33.94 4.12 -36.41
C LEU A 70 33.33 4.72 -35.14
N ALA A 71 34.07 4.73 -34.03
CA ALA A 71 33.59 5.28 -32.76
C ALA A 71 33.24 6.77 -32.86
N SER A 72 33.95 7.60 -33.63
CA SER A 72 33.61 9.02 -33.79
C SER A 72 32.27 9.28 -34.47
N HIS A 73 31.69 8.28 -35.15
CA HIS A 73 30.37 8.34 -35.76
C HIS A 73 29.25 7.66 -34.94
N LEU A 74 29.57 7.07 -33.78
CA LEU A 74 28.61 6.36 -32.92
C LEU A 74 28.46 7.04 -31.56
N ASP A 75 27.23 7.10 -31.05
CA ASP A 75 27.00 7.45 -29.64
C ASP A 75 27.33 6.25 -28.72
N LEU A 76 27.37 6.48 -27.39
CA LEU A 76 27.81 5.46 -26.45
C LEU A 76 26.89 4.23 -26.39
N ASN A 77 25.61 4.35 -26.75
CA ASN A 77 24.69 3.21 -26.79
C ASN A 77 24.85 2.43 -28.09
N ASP A 78 24.99 3.09 -29.25
CA ASP A 78 25.27 2.39 -30.51
C ASP A 78 26.64 1.69 -30.49
N LEU A 79 27.67 2.30 -29.88
CA LEU A 79 28.99 1.70 -29.67
C LEU A 79 28.93 0.50 -28.70
N HIS A 80 28.07 0.56 -27.68
CA HIS A 80 27.82 -0.56 -26.77
C HIS A 80 27.07 -1.70 -27.46
N ALA A 81 25.98 -1.40 -28.19
CA ALA A 81 25.23 -2.37 -28.98
C ALA A 81 26.13 -3.07 -30.00
N LEU A 82 27.02 -2.34 -30.68
CA LEU A 82 28.06 -2.91 -31.54
C LEU A 82 28.93 -3.94 -30.79
N SER A 83 29.40 -3.60 -29.58
CA SER A 83 30.19 -4.51 -28.74
C SER A 83 29.42 -5.74 -28.22
N LEU A 84 28.09 -5.75 -28.32
CA LEU A 84 27.24 -6.90 -27.97
C LEU A 84 26.94 -7.82 -29.18
N THR A 85 27.19 -7.39 -30.42
CA THR A 85 26.82 -8.15 -31.64
C THR A 85 27.47 -9.53 -31.75
N CYS A 86 28.76 -9.66 -31.43
CA CYS A 86 29.42 -10.95 -31.29
C CYS A 86 30.67 -10.84 -30.41
N ARG A 87 31.15 -11.98 -29.89
CA ARG A 87 32.32 -12.04 -29.02
C ARG A 87 33.60 -11.49 -29.67
N ALA A 88 33.86 -11.80 -30.95
CA ALA A 88 35.07 -11.33 -31.63
C ALA A 88 35.08 -9.80 -31.81
N ILE A 89 33.92 -9.18 -32.07
CA ILE A 89 33.77 -7.72 -32.13
C ILE A 89 33.95 -7.11 -30.73
N ARG A 90 33.37 -7.73 -29.68
CA ARG A 90 33.57 -7.32 -28.29
C ARG A 90 35.06 -7.30 -27.91
N ASP A 91 35.75 -8.43 -28.12
CA ASP A 91 37.14 -8.61 -27.74
C ASP A 91 38.06 -7.63 -28.52
N SER A 92 37.72 -7.34 -29.79
CA SER A 92 38.44 -6.36 -30.64
C SER A 92 38.24 -4.88 -30.22
N LEU A 93 37.09 -4.53 -29.64
CA LEU A 93 36.79 -3.16 -29.19
C LEU A 93 37.23 -2.90 -27.74
N VAL A 94 37.12 -3.91 -26.86
CA VAL A 94 37.42 -3.77 -25.42
C VAL A 94 38.87 -3.35 -25.17
N GLN A 95 39.84 -3.85 -25.95
CA GLN A 95 41.25 -3.46 -25.88
C GLN A 95 41.50 -1.94 -26.04
N TYR A 96 40.56 -1.19 -26.61
CA TYR A 96 40.68 0.25 -26.85
C TYR A 96 39.62 1.09 -26.11
N ALA A 97 38.77 0.47 -25.29
CA ALA A 97 37.53 1.07 -24.78
C ALA A 97 37.66 2.48 -24.17
N PRO A 98 38.66 2.82 -23.33
CA PRO A 98 38.79 4.18 -22.79
C PRO A 98 38.99 5.25 -23.86
N ARG A 99 39.70 4.92 -24.95
CA ARG A 99 39.96 5.84 -26.07
C ARG A 99 38.77 5.93 -27.03
N LEU A 100 38.07 4.81 -27.26
CA LEU A 100 36.83 4.82 -28.05
C LEU A 100 35.71 5.61 -27.34
N VAL A 101 35.57 5.47 -26.01
CA VAL A 101 34.66 6.28 -25.19
C VAL A 101 35.10 7.75 -25.13
N ALA A 102 36.40 8.06 -25.16
CA ALA A 102 36.87 9.44 -25.27
C ALA A 102 36.52 10.06 -26.64
N GLY A 103 36.68 9.29 -27.73
CA GLY A 103 36.46 9.69 -29.12
C GLY A 103 35.02 9.59 -29.64
N SER A 104 34.08 8.99 -28.89
CA SER A 104 32.69 8.81 -29.34
C SER A 104 31.95 10.10 -29.68
N LEU A 105 30.88 10.00 -30.48
CA LEU A 105 30.11 11.11 -31.02
C LEU A 105 29.68 12.14 -29.92
N ARG A 106 29.74 13.43 -30.27
CA ARG A 106 29.46 14.56 -29.36
C ARG A 106 28.46 15.53 -29.98
N CYS A 107 27.65 16.14 -29.14
CA CYS A 107 26.77 17.24 -29.51
C CYS A 107 27.59 18.47 -29.94
N SER A 108 27.17 19.19 -30.98
CA SER A 108 27.81 20.44 -31.45
C SER A 108 27.79 21.59 -30.43
N PHE A 109 27.13 21.41 -29.28
CA PHE A 109 27.11 22.36 -28.16
C PHE A 109 27.98 21.92 -26.97
N ASP A 110 28.70 20.80 -27.10
CA ASP A 110 29.75 20.38 -26.14
C ASP A 110 30.91 21.38 -26.17
N GLY A 111 31.37 21.83 -25.00
CA GLY A 111 32.45 22.83 -24.88
C GLY A 111 32.04 24.32 -24.91
N LEU A 112 30.78 24.68 -25.18
CA LEU A 112 30.30 26.06 -25.01
C LEU A 112 30.07 26.41 -23.52
N PRO A 113 30.27 27.66 -23.06
CA PRO A 113 29.91 28.08 -21.70
C PRO A 113 28.39 28.11 -21.47
N LEU A 114 27.91 27.86 -20.25
CA LEU A 114 26.48 27.92 -19.91
C LEU A 114 26.02 29.38 -19.78
N LEU A 115 24.71 29.61 -19.92
CA LEU A 115 24.12 30.93 -19.67
C LEU A 115 24.27 31.33 -18.20
N ALA A 116 24.30 30.35 -17.27
CA ALA A 116 24.64 30.60 -15.87
C ALA A 116 26.07 31.13 -15.69
N ASP A 117 27.06 30.49 -16.32
CA ASP A 117 28.47 30.90 -16.27
C ASP A 117 28.68 32.31 -16.84
N LEU A 118 28.04 32.60 -17.98
CA LEU A 118 28.07 33.92 -18.63
C LEU A 118 27.41 35.01 -17.79
N LEU A 119 26.30 34.69 -17.09
CA LEU A 119 25.64 35.62 -16.17
C LEU A 119 26.45 35.84 -14.89
N HIS A 120 27.15 34.81 -14.38
CA HIS A 120 28.09 34.97 -13.27
C HIS A 120 29.26 35.89 -13.64
N ALA A 121 29.88 35.69 -14.80
CA ALA A 121 30.93 36.57 -15.30
C ALA A 121 30.44 38.03 -15.47
N GLN A 122 29.20 38.24 -15.92
CA GLN A 122 28.60 39.58 -15.96
C GLN A 122 28.34 40.18 -14.57
N PHE A 123 28.02 39.36 -13.57
CA PHE A 123 27.86 39.82 -12.18
C PHE A 123 29.18 40.19 -11.52
N GLU A 124 30.26 39.43 -11.74
CA GLU A 124 31.60 39.80 -11.22
C GLU A 124 32.11 41.11 -11.84
N ILE A 125 31.91 41.30 -13.14
CA ILE A 125 32.24 42.57 -13.84
C ILE A 125 31.45 43.75 -13.26
N ALA A 126 30.20 43.54 -12.81
CA ALA A 126 29.35 44.59 -12.23
C ALA A 126 29.71 44.96 -10.78
N ILE A 127 30.49 44.14 -10.07
CA ILE A 127 30.91 44.36 -8.66
C ILE A 127 32.33 44.97 -8.60
N GLY A 128 33.07 44.99 -9.71
CA GLY A 128 34.49 45.32 -9.77
C GLY A 128 34.89 46.76 -10.12
N GLN A 129 33.98 47.75 -10.10
CA GLN A 129 34.32 49.15 -10.41
C GLN A 129 34.11 50.09 -9.20
N PRO A 130 35.12 50.89 -8.79
CA PRO A 130 34.99 51.87 -7.72
C PRO A 130 34.47 53.22 -8.27
N ASP A 131 33.37 53.71 -7.71
CA ASP A 131 32.85 55.06 -8.01
C ASP A 131 33.78 56.16 -7.48
N HIS A 132 33.95 57.23 -8.27
CA HIS A 132 34.73 58.41 -7.93
C HIS A 132 33.83 59.66 -7.83
N ASP A 133 33.93 60.37 -6.69
CA ASP A 133 33.55 61.77 -6.42
C ASP A 133 32.10 62.29 -6.67
N GLY A 134 31.52 62.97 -5.66
CA GLY A 134 30.57 64.06 -5.94
C GLY A 134 29.57 64.55 -4.88
N LEU A 135 29.99 65.41 -3.95
CA LEU A 135 29.21 66.51 -3.31
C LEU A 135 27.85 66.24 -2.58
N ALA A 136 27.96 65.99 -1.28
CA ALA A 136 27.38 66.77 -0.16
C ALA A 136 26.00 67.50 -0.26
N SER A 137 25.06 67.16 0.65
CA SER A 137 24.58 68.04 1.75
C SER A 137 23.55 67.34 2.68
N ALA A 138 23.21 67.93 3.83
CA ALA A 138 22.41 67.34 4.92
C ALA A 138 21.62 68.46 5.67
N PRO A 139 20.89 68.23 6.81
CA PRO A 139 20.47 66.98 7.49
C PRO A 139 18.96 66.94 7.88
N GLY A 140 18.47 65.80 8.40
CA GLY A 140 17.14 65.72 9.05
C GLY A 140 16.80 64.32 9.61
N THR A 141 16.29 64.24 10.84
CA THR A 141 15.99 62.99 11.59
C THR A 141 14.49 62.59 11.55
N PRO A 142 14.12 61.33 11.91
CA PRO A 142 12.95 60.63 11.34
C PRO A 142 11.64 60.77 12.15
N PRO A 143 10.51 60.20 11.67
CA PRO A 143 10.10 58.89 12.19
C PRO A 143 9.35 57.93 11.21
N SER A 144 9.37 56.64 11.58
CA SER A 144 8.32 55.59 11.41
C SER A 144 7.52 55.41 10.10
N SER A 145 7.69 54.21 9.51
CA SER A 145 6.65 53.33 8.90
C SER A 145 5.73 53.84 7.77
N SER A 146 5.92 53.33 6.54
CA SER A 146 5.11 52.21 5.97
C SER A 146 5.09 52.19 4.41
N SER A 147 5.12 50.98 3.81
CA SER A 147 5.08 50.72 2.33
C SER A 147 6.27 51.32 1.54
N VAL A 148 6.69 50.83 0.35
CA VAL A 148 5.99 50.22 -0.80
C VAL A 148 6.83 49.09 -1.46
N ALA A 149 6.14 48.13 -2.08
CA ALA A 149 6.56 47.13 -3.08
C ALA A 149 8.05 46.70 -3.20
N ALA A 150 8.29 45.41 -2.93
CA ALA A 150 9.34 44.64 -3.61
C ALA A 150 8.76 43.98 -4.89
N GLY A 151 9.55 43.94 -5.96
CA GLY A 151 9.16 43.30 -7.24
C GLY A 151 9.21 41.77 -7.20
N PRO A 152 8.78 41.08 -8.26
CA PRO A 152 8.69 39.62 -8.29
C PRO A 152 10.07 38.96 -8.27
N SER A 153 10.39 38.29 -7.15
CA SER A 153 11.54 37.39 -7.06
C SER A 153 11.29 36.13 -7.90
N LEU A 154 11.80 36.13 -9.14
CA LEU A 154 11.92 34.94 -9.99
C LEU A 154 13.05 34.01 -9.48
N ALA A 155 12.94 33.63 -8.20
CA ALA A 155 13.81 32.65 -7.56
C ALA A 155 13.60 31.29 -8.23
N ARG A 156 14.64 30.80 -8.92
CA ARG A 156 14.58 29.54 -9.67
C ARG A 156 14.47 28.36 -8.71
N SER A 157 13.34 27.65 -8.75
CA SER A 157 13.24 26.27 -8.26
C SER A 157 14.00 25.31 -9.17
N ALA A 158 15.33 25.35 -9.11
CA ALA A 158 16.18 24.32 -9.70
C ALA A 158 16.17 23.11 -8.77
N VAL A 159 15.53 22.02 -9.21
CA VAL A 159 15.52 20.76 -8.45
C VAL A 159 16.95 20.21 -8.41
N ALA A 160 17.52 20.09 -7.21
CA ALA A 160 18.87 19.58 -6.97
C ALA A 160 18.94 18.06 -7.23
N VAL A 161 18.99 17.66 -8.49
CA VAL A 161 19.26 16.27 -8.88
C VAL A 161 20.75 16.00 -8.69
N SER A 162 21.13 15.50 -7.51
CA SER A 162 22.50 15.01 -7.25
C SER A 162 22.77 13.73 -8.04
N ALA A 163 23.11 13.90 -9.31
CA ALA A 163 23.59 12.86 -10.20
C ALA A 163 24.61 13.46 -11.16
N LYS A 164 25.76 12.78 -11.33
CA LYS A 164 26.90 13.24 -12.15
C LYS A 164 26.45 13.51 -13.61
N THR A 165 26.17 14.78 -13.90
CA THR A 165 25.52 15.26 -15.13
C THR A 165 26.56 15.94 -16.02
N PHE A 166 27.12 15.17 -16.94
CA PHE A 166 28.11 15.63 -17.90
C PHE A 166 27.58 16.75 -18.83
N PRO A 167 28.45 17.62 -19.38
CA PRO A 167 28.05 18.73 -20.26
C PRO A 167 27.22 18.28 -21.48
N CYS A 168 27.55 17.11 -22.04
CA CYS A 168 26.85 16.46 -23.14
C CYS A 168 26.31 15.08 -22.71
N ALA A 169 25.08 14.76 -23.12
CA ALA A 169 24.51 13.41 -23.03
C ALA A 169 25.03 12.55 -24.20
N ARG A 170 26.27 12.04 -24.08
CA ARG A 170 27.00 11.26 -25.10
C ARG A 170 26.40 9.88 -25.41
N ASP A 171 25.39 9.51 -24.63
CA ASP A 171 24.50 8.34 -24.71
C ASP A 171 23.27 8.58 -25.59
N LEU A 172 23.01 9.81 -26.04
CA LEU A 172 21.84 10.16 -26.86
C LEU A 172 22.16 11.29 -27.84
N VAL A 173 23.08 11.05 -28.79
CA VAL A 173 23.56 12.04 -29.78
C VAL A 173 23.27 11.57 -31.19
N ALA A 174 22.64 12.40 -32.02
CA ALA A 174 22.31 12.06 -33.40
C ALA A 174 22.32 13.29 -34.33
N PRO A 175 22.50 13.11 -35.66
CA PRO A 175 22.24 14.16 -36.64
C PRO A 175 20.79 14.65 -36.59
N CYS A 176 20.60 15.96 -36.67
CA CYS A 176 19.27 16.56 -36.72
C CYS A 176 18.62 16.35 -38.10
N GLN A 177 17.48 15.66 -38.18
CA GLN A 177 16.77 15.35 -39.43
C GLN A 177 16.28 16.55 -40.28
N LYS A 178 16.57 17.80 -39.86
CA LYS A 178 16.32 19.03 -40.66
C LYS A 178 17.59 19.73 -41.16
N CYS A 179 18.74 19.55 -40.51
CA CYS A 179 19.97 20.31 -40.81
C CYS A 179 21.27 19.51 -40.62
N ASP A 180 21.17 18.20 -40.41
CA ASP A 180 22.22 17.20 -40.18
C ASP A 180 23.23 17.48 -39.05
N THR A 181 23.08 18.62 -38.37
CA THR A 181 23.92 19.01 -37.23
C THR A 181 23.80 17.98 -36.11
N VAL A 182 24.94 17.41 -35.71
CA VAL A 182 25.03 16.42 -34.64
C VAL A 182 24.70 17.07 -33.30
N VAL A 183 23.56 16.71 -32.71
CA VAL A 183 23.06 17.30 -31.46
C VAL A 183 22.50 16.23 -30.53
N CYS A 184 22.33 16.56 -29.24
CA CYS A 184 21.67 15.63 -28.33
C CYS A 184 20.17 15.48 -28.68
N ARG A 185 19.59 14.32 -28.36
CA ARG A 185 18.23 13.92 -28.76
C ARG A 185 17.08 14.81 -28.26
N ASN A 186 17.36 15.78 -27.37
CA ASN A 186 16.42 16.84 -26.99
C ASN A 186 16.36 17.99 -28.02
N CYS A 187 17.44 18.27 -28.73
CA CYS A 187 17.51 19.31 -29.77
C CYS A 187 17.04 18.81 -31.15
N ALA A 188 17.14 17.51 -31.43
CA ALA A 188 16.73 16.91 -32.72
C ALA A 188 15.24 16.53 -32.82
N ALA A 189 14.46 16.63 -31.73
CA ALA A 189 13.08 16.13 -31.68
C ALA A 189 12.04 17.22 -31.99
N LYS A 190 10.96 16.85 -32.70
CA LYS A 190 9.73 17.68 -32.78
C LYS A 190 9.15 17.89 -31.38
N ALA A 191 8.48 19.04 -31.18
CA ALA A 191 7.65 19.27 -30.01
C ALA A 191 6.58 18.15 -29.87
N PRO A 192 6.38 17.59 -28.66
CA PRO A 192 5.37 16.57 -28.43
C PRO A 192 3.96 17.16 -28.52
N SER A 193 2.96 16.30 -28.78
CA SER A 193 1.56 16.65 -28.50
C SER A 193 1.31 16.60 -26.99
N ASP A 194 0.32 17.36 -26.49
CA ASP A 194 0.05 17.49 -25.05
C ASP A 194 -0.20 16.13 -24.37
N ARG A 195 -0.82 15.19 -25.09
CA ARG A 195 -1.09 13.82 -24.63
C ARG A 195 0.18 13.02 -24.29
N CYS A 196 1.34 13.42 -24.80
CA CYS A 196 2.64 12.78 -24.58
C CYS A 196 3.57 13.56 -23.62
N LEU A 197 3.10 14.64 -22.98
CA LEU A 197 3.88 15.36 -21.97
C LEU A 197 3.91 14.62 -20.62
N ALA A 198 2.86 13.90 -20.26
CA ALA A 198 2.69 13.26 -18.95
C ALA A 198 3.64 12.07 -18.69
N GLU A 199 4.17 11.42 -19.74
CA GLU A 199 4.88 10.13 -19.64
C GLU A 199 6.41 10.24 -19.72
N ARG A 200 6.98 11.46 -19.61
CA ARG A 200 8.43 11.67 -19.80
C ARG A 200 9.20 12.00 -18.53
N HIS A 201 9.88 11.00 -18.00
CA HIS A 201 11.17 11.24 -17.35
C HIS A 201 12.24 11.40 -18.45
N ARG A 202 13.08 12.45 -18.38
CA ARG A 202 14.21 12.67 -19.32
C ARG A 202 15.51 12.85 -18.55
N ARG A 203 16.58 12.16 -18.97
CA ARG A 203 17.95 12.62 -18.67
C ARG A 203 18.23 13.86 -19.52
N LEU A 204 18.29 15.03 -18.89
CA LEU A 204 18.73 16.26 -19.54
C LEU A 204 20.24 16.42 -19.31
N CYS A 205 20.99 16.81 -20.34
CA CYS A 205 22.31 17.38 -20.12
C CYS A 205 22.15 18.81 -19.58
N ARG A 206 23.16 19.34 -18.88
CA ARG A 206 23.09 20.64 -18.19
C ARG A 206 22.62 21.78 -19.11
N LYS A 207 23.09 21.78 -20.37
CA LYS A 207 22.63 22.67 -21.46
C LYS A 207 21.12 22.65 -21.72
N CYS A 208 20.48 21.48 -21.65
CA CYS A 208 19.04 21.33 -21.83
C CYS A 208 18.24 21.53 -20.54
N LEU A 209 18.89 21.55 -19.37
CA LEU A 209 18.25 21.79 -18.08
C LEU A 209 18.19 23.30 -17.77
N ASP A 210 19.18 24.06 -18.21
CA ASP A 210 19.23 25.53 -18.12
C ASP A 210 18.36 26.26 -19.16
N ALA A 211 17.83 25.54 -20.15
CA ALA A 211 17.01 26.10 -21.21
C ALA A 211 15.58 26.44 -20.71
N PRO A 212 15.00 27.61 -21.04
CA PRO A 212 13.66 27.96 -20.61
C PRO A 212 12.61 26.95 -21.07
N LEU A 213 11.62 26.62 -20.23
CA LEU A 213 10.58 25.63 -20.55
C LEU A 213 9.89 25.90 -21.91
N ILE A 214 9.66 27.17 -22.24
CA ILE A 214 9.06 27.59 -23.52
C ILE A 214 9.95 27.29 -24.75
N ALA A 215 11.27 27.18 -24.59
CA ALA A 215 12.18 26.78 -25.66
C ALA A 215 12.06 25.27 -26.01
N HIS A 216 11.60 24.44 -25.07
CA HIS A 216 11.27 23.03 -25.34
C HIS A 216 9.90 22.82 -25.98
N LEU A 217 9.08 23.88 -26.07
CA LEU A 217 7.72 23.86 -26.61
C LEU A 217 7.60 24.52 -27.99
N GLN A 218 8.60 25.29 -28.43
CA GLN A 218 8.64 25.89 -29.76
C GLN A 218 9.36 24.98 -30.77
N PRO A 219 8.82 24.78 -31.99
CA PRO A 219 9.56 24.12 -33.06
C PRO A 219 10.74 24.99 -33.52
N LEU A 220 11.89 24.38 -33.78
CA LEU A 220 13.09 25.08 -34.28
C LEU A 220 12.77 25.83 -35.58
N ARG A 221 12.76 27.17 -35.48
CA ARG A 221 12.32 28.06 -36.56
C ARG A 221 13.24 27.98 -37.78
N GLY A 222 12.70 27.43 -38.84
CA GLY A 222 12.96 27.83 -40.21
C GLY A 222 11.62 27.72 -40.92
N ALA A 223 11.00 28.85 -41.20
CA ALA A 223 9.68 28.91 -41.81
C ALA A 223 9.83 28.79 -43.33
N ASP A 224 9.21 27.77 -43.92
CA ASP A 224 7.94 27.95 -44.62
C ASP A 224 7.35 26.55 -44.97
N GLU A 225 6.17 26.55 -45.57
CA GLU A 225 5.37 25.39 -46.02
C GLU A 225 4.83 24.41 -44.95
N LEU A 226 3.50 24.23 -44.98
CA LEU A 226 2.75 23.20 -44.27
C LEU A 226 2.36 22.06 -45.23
N PRO A 227 2.70 20.81 -44.91
CA PRO A 227 1.90 19.63 -45.23
C PRO A 227 1.17 19.19 -43.96
N VAL A 228 -0.16 19.26 -43.85
CA VAL A 228 -1.15 18.48 -44.63
C VAL A 228 -0.77 17.00 -44.63
N GLY A 229 -1.46 16.21 -43.80
CA GLY A 229 -1.14 14.80 -43.61
C GLY A 229 -1.44 13.94 -44.84
N GLN A 230 -0.46 13.14 -45.27
CA GLN A 230 -0.69 12.10 -46.27
C GLN A 230 -1.51 10.95 -45.67
N LYS A 231 -2.51 10.49 -46.42
CA LYS A 231 -3.19 9.21 -46.17
C LYS A 231 -2.23 8.07 -46.50
N CYS A 232 -2.15 7.03 -45.67
CA CYS A 232 -1.37 5.85 -46.01
C CYS A 232 -2.03 5.12 -47.21
N GLY A 233 -1.24 4.86 -48.26
CA GLY A 233 -1.73 4.36 -49.54
C GLY A 233 -2.11 2.87 -49.56
N ARG A 234 -3.10 2.46 -48.76
CA ARG A 234 -3.77 1.16 -48.84
C ARG A 234 -5.28 1.37 -48.83
N GLY A 235 -5.99 0.66 -49.70
CA GLY A 235 -7.43 0.85 -49.94
C GLY A 235 -8.33 0.21 -48.87
N GLU A 236 -9.39 -0.46 -49.32
CA GLU A 236 -10.56 -0.91 -48.53
C GLU A 236 -10.28 -2.01 -47.47
N HIS A 237 -9.03 -2.20 -47.07
CA HIS A 237 -8.58 -3.14 -46.03
C HIS A 237 -7.71 -2.45 -44.94
N CYS A 238 -7.91 -1.15 -44.71
CA CYS A 238 -7.42 -0.50 -43.50
C CYS A 238 -8.29 -0.93 -42.30
N LEU A 239 -7.94 -2.06 -41.68
CA LEU A 239 -8.76 -2.74 -40.68
C LEU A 239 -9.07 -1.88 -39.44
N GLU A 240 -10.30 -2.03 -38.96
CA GLU A 240 -10.84 -1.37 -37.78
C GLU A 240 -10.19 -1.85 -36.47
N THR A 241 -10.37 -1.07 -35.41
CA THR A 241 -9.85 -1.36 -34.07
C THR A 241 -10.54 -2.55 -33.42
N GLY A 242 -9.89 -3.72 -33.42
CA GLY A 242 -10.26 -4.84 -32.54
C GLY A 242 -9.97 -4.52 -31.06
N PRO A 243 -10.76 -5.03 -30.10
CA PRO A 243 -10.73 -4.59 -28.70
C PRO A 243 -9.66 -5.29 -27.82
N GLU A 244 -8.41 -5.38 -28.26
CA GLU A 244 -7.28 -5.81 -27.41
C GLU A 244 -6.08 -4.83 -27.50
N GLY A 245 -6.12 -3.77 -26.70
CA GLY A 245 -5.00 -2.83 -26.53
C GLY A 245 -4.06 -3.26 -25.40
N VAL A 246 -2.83 -3.67 -25.72
CA VAL A 246 -1.80 -3.98 -24.71
C VAL A 246 -1.01 -2.72 -24.35
N SER A 247 -1.07 -2.32 -23.08
CA SER A 247 -0.23 -1.26 -22.52
C SER A 247 1.06 -1.83 -21.90
N TRP A 248 2.14 -1.05 -21.92
CA TRP A 248 3.42 -1.35 -21.27
C TRP A 248 3.67 -0.33 -20.16
N VAL A 249 4.04 -0.81 -18.97
CA VAL A 249 4.41 0.04 -17.82
C VAL A 249 5.77 -0.41 -17.31
N GLU A 250 6.71 0.53 -17.15
CA GLU A 250 8.01 0.25 -16.56
C GLU A 250 8.00 0.51 -15.04
N LEU A 251 8.70 -0.35 -14.31
CA LEU A 251 9.00 -0.19 -12.88
C LEU A 251 10.50 -0.48 -12.68
N ASP A 252 11.15 0.37 -11.89
CA ASP A 252 12.61 0.37 -11.74
C ASP A 252 13.02 -0.11 -10.34
N CYS A 253 14.02 -1.00 -10.26
CA CYS A 253 14.47 -1.59 -9.00
C CYS A 253 15.98 -1.86 -9.05
N SER A 254 16.66 -1.86 -7.90
CA SER A 254 18.10 -2.10 -7.79
C SER A 254 18.47 -3.24 -6.83
N SER A 255 19.48 -3.98 -7.27
CA SER A 255 20.34 -4.95 -6.57
C SER A 255 21.80 -4.43 -6.68
N SER A 256 22.87 -5.06 -6.20
CA SER A 256 23.14 -6.44 -5.72
C SER A 256 24.40 -6.46 -4.82
N GLY A 257 24.75 -7.65 -4.32
CA GLY A 257 26.14 -8.09 -4.06
C GLY A 257 26.32 -8.91 -2.78
N ASP A 258 27.35 -9.76 -2.60
CA ASP A 258 28.17 -10.58 -3.52
C ASP A 258 28.78 -11.76 -2.68
N GLU A 259 29.53 -12.77 -3.19
CA GLU A 259 31.01 -12.83 -3.24
C GLU A 259 31.56 -14.14 -3.89
N HIS A 260 32.71 -14.03 -4.62
CA HIS A 260 34.00 -14.81 -4.67
C HIS A 260 34.12 -16.29 -4.15
N GLU A 261 35.09 -17.18 -4.51
CA GLU A 261 36.12 -17.44 -5.58
C GLU A 261 36.82 -18.84 -5.30
N ALA A 262 37.84 -19.46 -5.95
CA ALA A 262 38.61 -19.35 -7.22
C ALA A 262 39.56 -20.59 -7.48
N TRP A 263 39.67 -21.08 -8.74
CA TRP A 263 40.85 -21.76 -9.40
C TRP A 263 41.55 -23.00 -8.71
N PRO A 264 42.62 -23.67 -9.23
CA PRO A 264 43.13 -23.91 -10.61
C PRO A 264 43.52 -25.39 -11.00
N LEU A 265 43.74 -25.64 -12.32
CA LEU A 265 44.77 -26.52 -12.98
C LEU A 265 44.84 -28.09 -12.90
N SER A 266 44.56 -28.74 -14.04
CA SER A 266 45.51 -29.55 -14.89
C SER A 266 45.37 -31.09 -15.13
N ARG A 267 45.68 -31.47 -16.39
CA ARG A 267 46.23 -32.74 -16.98
C ARG A 267 45.40 -34.04 -17.23
N SER A 268 45.29 -34.34 -18.54
CA SER A 268 45.48 -35.63 -19.26
C SER A 268 44.42 -36.76 -19.21
N GLY A 269 44.12 -37.36 -20.38
CA GLY A 269 43.35 -38.64 -20.49
C GLY A 269 42.54 -38.92 -21.76
N THR A 270 43.14 -38.96 -22.96
CA THR A 270 42.54 -39.58 -24.18
C THR A 270 42.88 -41.09 -24.25
N PRO A 271 42.25 -41.94 -25.11
CA PRO A 271 41.35 -41.66 -26.24
C PRO A 271 40.04 -42.49 -26.29
N ALA A 272 39.25 -42.30 -27.37
CA ALA A 272 38.14 -43.19 -27.78
C ALA A 272 38.64 -44.45 -28.53
N PRO A 273 37.73 -45.35 -28.96
CA PRO A 273 37.27 -45.24 -30.35
C PRO A 273 35.77 -45.52 -30.60
N ALA A 274 35.31 -45.10 -31.78
CA ALA A 274 34.04 -45.47 -32.44
C ALA A 274 34.32 -46.66 -33.43
N PRO A 275 33.49 -47.04 -34.45
CA PRO A 275 32.20 -46.47 -34.93
C PRO A 275 31.14 -47.53 -35.36
N MET A 276 30.21 -47.10 -36.24
CA MET A 276 29.31 -47.85 -37.14
C MET A 276 27.89 -48.21 -36.66
N LEU A 277 26.84 -48.15 -37.51
CA LEU A 277 26.54 -47.30 -38.68
C LEU A 277 25.04 -47.50 -39.09
N LEU A 278 24.40 -46.48 -39.68
CA LEU A 278 23.18 -46.50 -40.53
C LEU A 278 21.84 -47.06 -39.98
N GLY A 279 20.76 -46.33 -40.26
CA GLY A 279 19.36 -46.72 -39.99
C GLY A 279 18.42 -45.51 -40.20
N ASP A 280 17.55 -45.57 -41.20
CA ASP A 280 16.94 -44.38 -41.82
C ASP A 280 15.75 -43.70 -41.09
N TRP A 281 15.46 -42.49 -41.57
CA TRP A 281 14.34 -41.57 -41.28
C TRP A 281 12.95 -42.16 -41.65
N PRO A 282 11.78 -41.58 -41.25
CA PRO A 282 11.58 -40.17 -40.88
C PRO A 282 10.67 -39.84 -39.66
N SER A 283 10.75 -38.59 -39.20
CA SER A 283 9.77 -37.96 -38.28
C SER A 283 8.51 -37.49 -39.02
N PRO A 284 7.38 -37.35 -38.30
CA PRO A 284 6.81 -36.00 -38.15
C PRO A 284 6.34 -35.70 -36.72
N SER A 285 6.92 -34.67 -36.10
CA SER A 285 6.54 -34.20 -34.75
C SER A 285 5.46 -33.11 -34.82
N PRO A 286 4.33 -33.21 -34.09
CA PRO A 286 3.37 -32.10 -33.98
C PRO A 286 3.96 -30.90 -33.21
N PRO A 287 3.68 -29.64 -33.62
CA PRO A 287 4.25 -28.46 -32.99
C PRO A 287 3.59 -28.17 -31.63
N ASN A 288 4.30 -28.49 -30.55
CA ASN A 288 3.83 -28.33 -29.18
C ASN A 288 3.86 -26.84 -28.77
N LYS A 289 2.77 -26.09 -29.00
CA LYS A 289 2.64 -24.67 -28.63
C LYS A 289 2.61 -24.49 -27.11
N ARG A 290 3.79 -24.28 -26.51
CA ARG A 290 3.95 -23.67 -25.17
C ARG A 290 4.79 -22.38 -25.30
N PRO A 291 4.39 -21.26 -24.67
CA PRO A 291 5.13 -20.01 -24.77
C PRO A 291 6.40 -20.07 -23.90
N GLY A 292 7.57 -20.10 -24.53
CA GLY A 292 8.85 -20.01 -23.84
C GLY A 292 9.09 -18.59 -23.30
N TYR A 293 9.05 -18.44 -21.97
CA TYR A 293 9.64 -17.30 -21.29
C TYR A 293 11.12 -17.61 -21.02
N PHE A 294 12.03 -16.94 -21.73
CA PHE A 294 13.30 -16.37 -21.22
C PHE A 294 14.14 -15.88 -22.41
N GLN A 295 14.18 -14.57 -22.60
CA GLN A 295 15.15 -13.89 -23.44
C GLN A 295 15.42 -12.53 -22.78
N GLN A 296 16.66 -12.30 -22.35
CA GLN A 296 17.07 -11.09 -21.65
C GLN A 296 18.19 -10.40 -22.44
N GLU A 297 17.97 -9.13 -22.75
CA GLU A 297 19.04 -8.21 -23.13
C GLU A 297 19.64 -7.62 -21.83
N ILE A 298 20.96 -7.48 -21.80
CA ILE A 298 21.69 -6.89 -20.68
C ILE A 298 22.40 -5.65 -21.23
N GLU A 299 22.06 -4.49 -20.70
CA GLU A 299 22.62 -3.21 -21.08
C GLU A 299 23.13 -2.48 -19.82
N GLY A 300 24.32 -1.88 -19.88
CA GLY A 300 24.89 -1.22 -18.72
C GLY A 300 26.23 -0.53 -18.96
N ILE A 301 26.20 0.80 -18.92
CA ILE A 301 27.40 1.64 -18.75
C ILE A 301 27.24 2.39 -17.42
N GLY A 302 28.17 2.19 -16.47
CA GLY A 302 28.15 2.88 -15.18
C GLY A 302 28.50 2.05 -13.94
N GLY A 303 28.75 0.73 -14.08
CA GLY A 303 29.29 -0.09 -12.99
C GLY A 303 28.29 -0.57 -11.93
N VAL A 304 26.97 -0.45 -12.17
CA VAL A 304 25.93 -0.99 -11.28
C VAL A 304 24.96 -1.85 -12.08
N VAL A 305 24.70 -3.09 -11.60
CA VAL A 305 23.83 -4.06 -12.29
C VAL A 305 22.37 -3.88 -11.89
N LYS A 306 21.50 -3.54 -12.85
CA LYS A 306 20.03 -3.53 -12.68
C LYS A 306 19.36 -4.63 -13.51
N THR A 307 18.76 -5.60 -12.83
CA THR A 307 18.07 -6.73 -13.48
C THR A 307 16.63 -6.36 -13.88
N LYS A 308 16.42 -5.81 -15.09
CA LYS A 308 15.06 -5.54 -15.63
C LYS A 308 14.38 -6.83 -16.11
N VAL A 309 13.36 -7.30 -15.38
CA VAL A 309 12.51 -8.44 -15.77
C VAL A 309 11.28 -7.97 -16.54
N ARG A 310 11.26 -8.13 -17.88
CA ARG A 310 10.08 -7.86 -18.72
C ARG A 310 9.02 -8.97 -18.59
N LYS A 311 8.12 -8.85 -17.61
CA LYS A 311 6.93 -9.70 -17.48
C LYS A 311 5.80 -9.15 -18.37
N ARG A 312 5.21 -9.96 -19.27
CA ARG A 312 3.93 -9.57 -19.90
C ARG A 312 2.81 -9.75 -18.88
N VAL A 313 2.03 -8.70 -18.65
CA VAL A 313 0.84 -8.72 -17.78
C VAL A 313 -0.36 -8.36 -18.64
N LYS A 314 -1.44 -9.17 -18.60
CA LYS A 314 -2.74 -8.72 -19.12
C LYS A 314 -3.29 -7.68 -18.15
N VAL A 315 -3.20 -6.40 -18.51
CA VAL A 315 -4.05 -5.35 -17.94
C VAL A 315 -5.44 -5.52 -18.55
N GLY A 316 -6.49 -5.45 -17.73
CA GLY A 316 -7.84 -5.87 -18.15
C GLY A 316 -8.14 -7.35 -17.86
N ALA A 317 -7.83 -7.80 -16.64
CA ALA A 317 -8.53 -8.94 -16.04
C ALA A 317 -9.69 -8.40 -15.18
N THR A 318 -10.82 -8.09 -15.82
CA THR A 318 -12.08 -7.97 -15.10
C THR A 318 -12.33 -9.28 -14.36
N VAL A 319 -12.77 -9.23 -13.10
CA VAL A 319 -13.12 -10.44 -12.38
C VAL A 319 -14.29 -11.10 -13.10
N HIS A 320 -14.05 -12.25 -13.73
CA HIS A 320 -15.14 -13.17 -14.04
C HIS A 320 -15.71 -13.65 -12.70
N GLU A 321 -16.95 -13.26 -12.38
CA GLU A 321 -17.79 -14.09 -11.51
C GLU A 321 -17.96 -15.44 -12.25
N HIS A 322 -17.57 -16.54 -11.60
CA HIS A 322 -17.91 -17.87 -12.07
C HIS A 322 -19.17 -18.31 -11.29
N GLU A 323 -20.24 -18.69 -12.01
CA GLU A 323 -21.54 -18.97 -11.37
C GLU A 323 -21.56 -20.23 -10.49
N ASP A 324 -20.58 -21.10 -10.63
CA ASP A 324 -20.39 -22.36 -9.89
C ASP A 324 -19.89 -22.11 -8.45
N GLU A 325 -18.83 -21.31 -8.27
CA GLU A 325 -18.38 -20.84 -6.94
C GLU A 325 -19.54 -20.14 -6.19
N ARG A 326 -20.36 -19.36 -6.90
CA ARG A 326 -21.48 -18.58 -6.34
C ARG A 326 -22.68 -19.42 -5.89
N ARG A 327 -22.87 -20.65 -6.41
CA ARG A 327 -24.04 -21.51 -6.08
C ARG A 327 -23.76 -22.61 -5.06
N THR A 328 -22.50 -22.94 -4.78
CA THR A 328 -22.13 -24.17 -4.06
C THR A 328 -21.76 -23.98 -2.59
N GLY A 329 -21.45 -22.75 -2.15
CA GLY A 329 -20.99 -22.48 -0.79
C GLY A 329 -19.63 -23.09 -0.44
N LYS A 330 -18.84 -23.51 -1.44
CA LYS A 330 -17.51 -24.10 -1.27
C LYS A 330 -16.41 -23.07 -1.56
N TYR A 331 -16.14 -22.22 -0.58
CA TYR A 331 -15.36 -20.98 -0.78
C TYR A 331 -13.88 -21.16 -1.15
N LEU A 332 -13.33 -22.39 -1.04
CA LEU A 332 -11.90 -22.69 -1.12
C LEU A 332 -11.41 -23.15 -2.52
N GLU A 333 -12.26 -23.34 -3.53
CA GLU A 333 -11.83 -24.01 -4.78
C GLU A 333 -10.66 -23.31 -5.52
N ARG A 334 -10.48 -21.99 -5.34
CA ARG A 334 -9.29 -21.26 -5.84
C ARG A 334 -8.00 -21.52 -5.06
N GLU A 335 -8.06 -21.83 -3.77
CA GLU A 335 -6.89 -22.30 -3.01
C GLU A 335 -6.40 -23.65 -3.57
N SER A 336 -7.31 -24.46 -4.12
CA SER A 336 -6.96 -25.73 -4.78
C SER A 336 -6.13 -25.59 -6.06
N ILE A 337 -6.02 -24.37 -6.63
CA ILE A 337 -5.14 -24.07 -7.77
C ILE A 337 -3.65 -24.14 -7.38
N TYR A 338 -3.33 -23.87 -6.11
CA TYR A 338 -1.95 -23.90 -5.60
C TYR A 338 -1.50 -25.31 -5.19
N TYR A 339 -2.44 -26.21 -4.88
CA TYR A 339 -2.15 -27.59 -4.49
C TYR A 339 -2.54 -28.54 -5.63
N ASP A 340 -1.56 -29.02 -6.40
CA ASP A 340 -1.75 -30.06 -7.43
C ASP A 340 -2.70 -31.17 -6.93
N ASN A 341 -3.64 -31.61 -7.78
CA ASN A 341 -4.57 -32.68 -7.39
C ASN A 341 -3.79 -33.98 -7.05
N GLU A 342 -4.29 -34.82 -6.14
CA GLU A 342 -3.58 -36.05 -5.74
C GLU A 342 -3.32 -36.94 -6.97
N ASP A 343 -4.25 -37.03 -7.92
CA ASP A 343 -4.06 -37.70 -9.21
C ASP A 343 -2.98 -37.05 -10.11
N ALA A 344 -2.75 -35.74 -10.00
CA ALA A 344 -1.70 -35.04 -10.75
C ALA A 344 -0.32 -35.33 -10.13
N ILE A 345 -0.19 -35.18 -8.81
CA ILE A 345 0.99 -35.59 -8.02
C ILE A 345 1.33 -37.05 -8.31
N ARG A 346 0.33 -37.93 -8.25
CA ARG A 346 0.45 -39.37 -8.52
C ARG A 346 0.87 -39.68 -9.95
N LYS A 347 0.33 -38.99 -10.96
CA LYS A 347 0.75 -39.16 -12.36
C LYS A 347 2.18 -38.69 -12.60
N GLN A 348 2.62 -37.62 -11.92
CA GLN A 348 4.00 -37.11 -11.99
C GLN A 348 4.99 -38.08 -11.32
N LEU A 349 4.64 -38.70 -10.18
CA LEU A 349 5.55 -39.57 -9.40
C LEU A 349 5.51 -41.06 -9.77
N LEU A 350 4.34 -41.61 -10.13
CA LEU A 350 4.09 -43.07 -10.20
C LEU A 350 3.52 -43.56 -11.55
N GLY A 351 3.26 -42.67 -12.51
CA GLY A 351 2.71 -43.02 -13.81
C GLY A 351 1.32 -43.69 -13.73
N PRO A 352 0.96 -44.60 -14.67
CA PRO A 352 -0.38 -45.20 -14.76
C PRO A 352 -0.60 -46.37 -13.79
N HIS A 353 0.06 -46.40 -12.63
CA HIS A 353 0.01 -47.54 -11.70
C HIS A 353 -0.93 -47.33 -10.50
N ASN A 354 -1.49 -48.44 -10.00
CA ASN A 354 -2.67 -48.42 -9.15
C ASN A 354 -2.36 -48.46 -7.64
N ARG A 355 -1.48 -47.56 -7.17
CA ARG A 355 -1.08 -47.40 -5.76
C ARG A 355 -1.32 -45.97 -5.26
N ALA A 356 -1.61 -45.82 -3.96
CA ALA A 356 -1.76 -44.52 -3.30
C ALA A 356 -0.40 -43.83 -3.08
N VAL A 357 -0.37 -42.50 -3.06
CA VAL A 357 0.89 -41.74 -2.90
C VAL A 357 1.43 -41.81 -1.48
N THR A 358 0.55 -41.84 -0.47
CA THR A 358 0.91 -41.92 0.96
C THR A 358 1.75 -43.15 1.31
N SER A 359 1.67 -44.25 0.56
CA SER A 359 2.54 -45.44 0.80
C SER A 359 3.97 -45.28 0.30
N TYR A 360 4.28 -44.21 -0.45
CA TYR A 360 5.64 -43.89 -0.91
C TYR A 360 6.33 -42.81 -0.07
N ILE A 361 5.56 -41.97 0.65
CA ILE A 361 6.13 -40.97 1.57
C ILE A 361 6.75 -41.72 2.74
N ASN A 362 8.07 -41.84 2.71
CA ASN A 362 8.79 -42.80 3.54
C ASN A 362 8.68 -42.47 5.03
N ARG A 363 8.77 -43.49 5.89
CA ARG A 363 8.93 -43.28 7.33
C ARG A 363 10.34 -42.75 7.56
N GLY A 364 10.44 -41.46 7.87
CA GLY A 364 11.70 -40.84 8.31
C GLY A 364 12.32 -41.67 9.42
N ARG A 365 13.64 -41.92 9.34
CA ARG A 365 14.31 -42.86 10.25
C ARG A 365 14.24 -42.36 11.69
N SER A 366 13.46 -43.05 12.52
CA SER A 366 13.54 -42.97 13.97
C SER A 366 14.82 -43.68 14.47
N SER A 367 15.98 -43.07 14.22
CA SER A 367 17.29 -43.57 14.64
C SER A 367 18.01 -42.54 15.50
N PHE A 368 17.41 -42.19 16.64
CA PHE A 368 18.03 -41.31 17.63
C PHE A 368 18.83 -42.12 18.66
N SER A 369 20.05 -41.64 18.95
CA SER A 369 20.89 -42.17 20.02
C SER A 369 20.40 -41.64 21.38
N PRO A 370 20.35 -42.43 22.47
CA PRO A 370 19.83 -41.98 23.77
C PRO A 370 20.63 -40.86 24.48
N SER A 371 21.69 -40.34 23.87
CA SER A 371 22.68 -39.47 24.51
C SER A 371 22.35 -37.97 24.49
N HIS A 372 21.53 -37.49 23.55
CA HIS A 372 21.33 -36.05 23.30
C HIS A 372 19.85 -35.71 23.01
N GLY A 373 18.98 -35.81 24.01
CA GLY A 373 17.57 -35.39 23.93
C GLY A 373 16.71 -36.23 22.97
N PRO A 374 15.44 -35.81 22.73
CA PRO A 374 14.56 -36.47 21.76
C PRO A 374 14.83 -36.06 20.30
N TYR A 375 15.39 -34.87 20.08
CA TYR A 375 15.63 -34.28 18.75
C TYR A 375 17.02 -33.64 18.67
N PRO A 376 17.69 -33.64 17.49
CA PRO A 376 18.97 -32.98 17.33
C PRO A 376 18.81 -31.45 17.38
N PRO A 377 19.84 -30.71 17.83
CA PRO A 377 19.78 -29.25 17.89
C PRO A 377 19.70 -28.63 16.49
N ARG A 378 18.87 -27.60 16.34
CA ARG A 378 18.70 -26.85 15.09
C ARG A 378 20.04 -26.30 14.60
N ARG A 379 20.49 -26.73 13.41
CA ARG A 379 21.66 -26.15 12.71
C ARG A 379 21.48 -24.63 12.58
N THR A 380 22.46 -23.84 12.98
CA THR A 380 22.45 -22.36 12.90
C THR A 380 23.15 -21.80 11.67
N SER A 381 23.93 -22.60 10.93
CA SER A 381 24.56 -22.15 9.68
C SER A 381 23.52 -21.80 8.60
N HIS A 382 23.95 -20.99 7.64
CA HIS A 382 23.20 -20.79 6.40
C HIS A 382 23.03 -22.12 5.63
N ASP A 383 22.00 -22.17 4.79
CA ASP A 383 21.82 -23.19 3.76
C ASP A 383 22.40 -22.70 2.43
N GLU A 384 22.69 -23.61 1.50
CA GLU A 384 23.08 -23.24 0.15
C GLU A 384 21.92 -22.53 -0.58
N TYR A 385 22.23 -21.50 -1.37
CA TYR A 385 21.22 -20.74 -2.13
C TYR A 385 20.36 -21.63 -3.06
N LEU A 386 20.92 -22.74 -3.53
CA LEU A 386 20.25 -23.75 -4.37
C LEU A 386 19.07 -24.45 -3.67
N GLU A 387 18.94 -24.35 -2.33
CA GLU A 387 17.82 -24.96 -1.63
C GLU A 387 16.51 -24.16 -1.71
N GLN A 388 16.53 -22.89 -2.13
CA GLN A 388 15.35 -22.00 -2.08
C GLN A 388 14.24 -22.41 -3.07
N ASP A 389 14.61 -22.98 -4.22
CA ASP A 389 13.69 -23.47 -5.27
C ASP A 389 13.34 -24.97 -5.12
N GLN A 390 13.40 -25.51 -3.90
CA GLN A 390 13.03 -26.90 -3.63
C GLN A 390 11.51 -27.08 -3.53
N GLU A 391 10.95 -27.97 -4.36
CA GLU A 391 9.62 -28.55 -4.16
C GLU A 391 9.65 -29.64 -3.07
N LEU A 392 8.72 -29.56 -2.14
CA LEU A 392 8.50 -30.47 -1.02
C LEU A 392 7.29 -31.38 -1.30
N LEU A 393 7.35 -32.64 -0.87
CA LEU A 393 6.27 -33.62 -0.93
C LEU A 393 5.85 -33.98 0.50
N ILE A 394 4.63 -33.62 0.90
CA ILE A 394 4.20 -33.62 2.30
C ILE A 394 2.90 -34.41 2.45
N ASP A 395 2.85 -35.31 3.43
CA ASP A 395 1.64 -35.97 3.91
C ASP A 395 0.95 -35.03 4.92
N VAL A 396 -0.25 -34.56 4.61
CA VAL A 396 -0.87 -33.42 5.30
C VAL A 396 -1.27 -33.77 6.73
N GLU A 397 -2.05 -34.84 6.92
CA GLU A 397 -2.50 -35.26 8.25
C GLU A 397 -1.31 -35.66 9.14
N ARG A 398 -0.35 -36.40 8.57
CA ARG A 398 0.83 -36.82 9.32
C ARG A 398 1.73 -35.65 9.68
N THR A 399 2.13 -34.79 8.75
CA THR A 399 3.05 -33.68 9.06
C THR A 399 2.39 -32.62 9.93
N LEU A 400 1.08 -32.38 9.81
CA LEU A 400 0.35 -31.52 10.74
C LEU A 400 0.38 -32.07 12.18
N LYS A 401 0.23 -33.40 12.35
CA LYS A 401 0.38 -34.05 13.66
C LYS A 401 1.83 -34.02 14.16
N ASP A 402 2.78 -34.42 13.32
CA ASP A 402 4.21 -34.44 13.65
C ASP A 402 4.66 -33.02 14.09
N LEU A 403 4.13 -31.94 13.50
CA LEU A 403 4.36 -30.55 13.93
C LEU A 403 3.78 -30.22 15.30
N ILE A 404 2.49 -30.48 15.52
CA ILE A 404 1.80 -30.14 16.77
C ILE A 404 2.43 -30.92 17.95
N GLU A 405 2.82 -32.19 17.76
CA GLU A 405 3.51 -32.98 18.80
C GLU A 405 4.98 -32.55 19.05
N GLN A 406 5.51 -31.55 18.34
CA GLN A 406 6.90 -31.08 18.45
C GLN A 406 7.04 -29.59 18.79
N GLU A 407 6.19 -28.73 18.22
CA GLU A 407 6.41 -27.28 18.14
C GLU A 407 5.29 -26.42 18.78
N ASP A 408 4.16 -27.03 19.13
CA ASP A 408 3.02 -26.46 19.88
C ASP A 408 3.12 -26.98 21.33
N VAL A 409 3.41 -26.09 22.28
CA VAL A 409 3.78 -26.46 23.67
C VAL A 409 2.66 -26.17 24.66
N ASP A 410 1.81 -25.18 24.41
CA ASP A 410 0.67 -24.84 25.27
C ASP A 410 -0.68 -25.46 24.82
N GLY A 411 -0.76 -25.96 23.58
CA GLY A 411 -1.90 -26.69 23.03
C GLY A 411 -2.93 -25.81 22.31
N ASP A 412 -2.63 -24.55 22.01
CA ASP A 412 -3.56 -23.63 21.35
C ASP A 412 -3.76 -23.92 19.84
N GLN A 413 -2.86 -24.71 19.23
CA GLN A 413 -2.75 -25.00 17.78
C GLN A 413 -2.19 -23.85 16.93
N GLN A 414 -1.26 -23.10 17.50
CA GLN A 414 -0.38 -22.13 16.84
C GLN A 414 1.09 -22.55 17.02
N ILE A 415 2.01 -21.86 16.33
CA ILE A 415 3.46 -22.02 16.53
C ILE A 415 4.07 -20.62 16.64
N THR A 416 4.50 -20.26 17.84
CA THR A 416 4.90 -18.90 18.23
C THR A 416 6.33 -18.84 18.74
N ILE A 417 6.83 -17.63 19.01
CA ILE A 417 8.11 -17.44 19.72
C ILE A 417 8.07 -17.84 21.19
N ASP A 418 6.87 -17.96 21.79
CA ASP A 418 6.70 -18.40 23.18
C ASP A 418 6.85 -19.94 23.28
N ASP A 419 6.53 -20.69 22.21
CA ASP A 419 6.75 -22.14 22.15
C ASP A 419 8.25 -22.50 22.11
N HIS A 420 8.65 -23.43 22.96
CA HIS A 420 10.05 -23.87 23.11
C HIS A 420 10.38 -25.21 22.42
N GLY A 421 9.68 -25.52 21.33
CA GLY A 421 9.96 -26.66 20.45
C GLY A 421 11.32 -26.59 19.73
N PRO A 422 11.70 -27.63 18.94
CA PRO A 422 13.01 -27.71 18.30
C PRO A 422 13.26 -26.62 17.23
N LYS A 423 12.21 -25.96 16.73
CA LYS A 423 12.22 -25.00 15.62
C LYS A 423 12.89 -25.54 14.35
N HIS A 424 12.67 -26.83 14.05
CA HIS A 424 12.98 -27.44 12.76
C HIS A 424 12.18 -28.73 12.49
N ILE A 425 11.88 -28.98 11.21
CA ILE A 425 11.27 -30.23 10.74
C ILE A 425 11.85 -30.69 9.39
N ALA A 426 12.17 -31.97 9.28
CA ALA A 426 12.73 -32.58 8.07
C ALA A 426 11.61 -33.08 7.13
N LEU A 427 11.49 -32.49 5.94
CA LEU A 427 10.43 -32.79 4.96
C LEU A 427 10.97 -33.45 3.70
N GLY A 428 10.22 -34.38 3.11
CA GLY A 428 10.59 -35.05 1.87
C GLY A 428 10.62 -34.10 0.67
N THR A 429 11.65 -34.21 -0.18
CA THR A 429 11.76 -33.42 -1.42
C THR A 429 11.02 -34.12 -2.57
N PHE A 430 10.25 -33.35 -3.35
CA PHE A 430 9.43 -33.86 -4.45
C PHE A 430 10.28 -34.50 -5.56
N GLY A 431 11.39 -33.86 -5.94
CA GLY A 431 12.34 -34.37 -6.94
C GLY A 431 13.05 -35.68 -6.54
N SER A 432 12.90 -36.14 -5.29
CA SER A 432 13.36 -37.47 -4.85
C SER A 432 12.20 -38.41 -4.48
N ALA A 433 10.94 -38.06 -4.80
CA ALA A 433 9.74 -38.76 -4.34
C ALA A 433 9.68 -38.97 -2.81
N GLY A 434 10.32 -38.08 -2.04
CA GLY A 434 10.43 -38.19 -0.58
C GLY A 434 11.57 -39.09 -0.06
N TYR A 435 12.44 -39.64 -0.92
CA TYR A 435 13.60 -40.44 -0.48
C TYR A 435 14.73 -39.61 0.16
N ARG A 436 14.84 -38.31 -0.18
CA ARG A 436 15.72 -37.33 0.47
C ARG A 436 14.89 -36.28 1.18
N SER A 437 15.20 -35.99 2.44
CA SER A 437 14.62 -34.87 3.19
C SER A 437 15.46 -33.59 3.08
N THR A 438 14.83 -32.46 3.39
CA THR A 438 15.44 -31.13 3.58
C THR A 438 14.82 -30.49 4.81
N ASP A 439 15.54 -29.63 5.53
CA ASP A 439 15.10 -29.11 6.83
C ASP A 439 14.43 -27.74 6.68
N VAL A 440 13.17 -27.64 7.08
CA VAL A 440 12.48 -26.36 7.30
C VAL A 440 12.83 -25.87 8.70
N ARG A 441 13.41 -24.68 8.84
CA ARG A 441 14.06 -24.21 10.08
C ARG A 441 13.56 -22.81 10.50
N GLY A 442 13.39 -22.61 11.80
CA GLY A 442 13.03 -21.32 12.41
C GLY A 442 11.52 -21.04 12.43
N ASN A 443 11.07 -20.30 13.45
CA ASN A 443 9.65 -20.20 13.82
C ASN A 443 8.74 -19.82 12.65
N TYR A 444 9.07 -18.75 11.94
CA TYR A 444 8.26 -18.22 10.83
C TYR A 444 8.00 -19.22 9.71
N MET A 445 8.99 -19.99 9.27
CA MET A 445 8.80 -20.99 8.21
C MET A 445 7.94 -22.18 8.65
N ILE A 446 7.98 -22.50 9.95
CA ILE A 446 7.29 -23.65 10.55
C ILE A 446 5.83 -23.27 10.89
N SER A 447 5.61 -22.05 11.38
CA SER A 447 4.29 -21.40 11.45
C SER A 447 3.64 -21.31 10.06
N ASN A 448 4.35 -20.84 9.04
CA ASN A 448 3.84 -20.84 7.67
C ASN A 448 3.52 -22.25 7.17
N LEU A 449 4.29 -23.28 7.57
CA LEU A 449 4.00 -24.67 7.23
C LEU A 449 2.71 -25.17 7.92
N LEU A 450 2.54 -24.89 9.21
CA LEU A 450 1.29 -25.16 9.95
C LEU A 450 0.09 -24.51 9.26
N GLN A 451 0.22 -23.25 8.83
CA GLN A 451 -0.83 -22.53 8.11
C GLN A 451 -1.17 -23.21 6.78
N GLU A 452 -0.19 -23.46 5.90
CA GLU A 452 -0.41 -24.03 4.57
C GLU A 452 -0.92 -25.48 4.64
N LEU A 453 -0.52 -26.26 5.65
CA LEU A 453 -1.07 -27.61 5.91
C LEU A 453 -2.48 -27.56 6.50
N THR A 454 -2.81 -26.55 7.30
CA THR A 454 -4.19 -26.31 7.76
C THR A 454 -5.11 -25.97 6.58
N LEU A 455 -4.67 -25.11 5.66
CA LEU A 455 -5.38 -24.83 4.40
C LEU A 455 -5.56 -26.10 3.55
N ALA A 456 -4.50 -26.89 3.38
CA ALA A 456 -4.54 -28.15 2.63
C ALA A 456 -5.51 -29.19 3.24
N ARG A 457 -5.52 -29.32 4.58
CA ARG A 457 -6.46 -30.20 5.31
C ARG A 457 -7.90 -29.77 5.10
N ASP A 458 -8.19 -28.47 5.24
CA ASP A 458 -9.54 -27.92 5.11
C ASP A 458 -10.06 -28.00 3.65
N LEU A 459 -9.15 -28.07 2.68
CA LEU A 459 -9.40 -28.44 1.27
C LEU A 459 -9.58 -29.96 1.02
N GLY A 460 -9.39 -30.81 2.03
CA GLY A 460 -9.44 -32.27 1.89
C GLY A 460 -8.23 -32.89 1.16
N LYS A 461 -7.11 -32.17 1.03
CA LYS A 461 -5.88 -32.68 0.41
C LYS A 461 -5.14 -33.57 1.40
N LYS A 462 -4.82 -34.82 1.00
CA LYS A 462 -4.05 -35.76 1.83
C LYS A 462 -2.55 -35.66 1.63
N VAL A 463 -2.15 -35.36 0.39
CA VAL A 463 -0.75 -35.12 0.00
C VAL A 463 -0.71 -33.81 -0.75
N VAL A 464 0.27 -32.97 -0.44
CA VAL A 464 0.53 -31.73 -1.17
C VAL A 464 1.96 -31.69 -1.69
N LYS A 465 2.11 -31.01 -2.83
CA LYS A 465 3.39 -30.50 -3.29
C LYS A 465 3.47 -29.02 -2.93
N LEU A 466 4.50 -28.62 -2.19
CA LEU A 466 4.65 -27.25 -1.66
C LEU A 466 6.05 -26.71 -2.00
N HIS A 467 6.13 -25.52 -2.59
CA HIS A 467 7.41 -24.90 -2.93
C HIS A 467 8.03 -24.21 -1.70
N ARG A 468 9.33 -24.40 -1.41
CA ARG A 468 9.97 -23.82 -0.20
C ARG A 468 9.87 -22.29 -0.16
N SER A 469 9.82 -21.62 -1.32
CA SER A 469 9.58 -20.15 -1.42
C SER A 469 8.26 -19.67 -0.81
N ARG A 470 7.30 -20.58 -0.55
CA ARG A 470 6.02 -20.27 0.11
C ARG A 470 6.16 -20.16 1.64
N LEU A 471 7.17 -20.81 2.21
CA LEU A 471 7.41 -20.87 3.65
C LEU A 471 8.33 -19.74 4.14
N ASN A 472 9.28 -19.29 3.31
CA ASN A 472 10.11 -18.10 3.56
C ASN A 472 9.63 -16.86 2.77
N GLU A 473 8.36 -16.85 2.33
CA GLU A 473 7.72 -15.70 1.68
C GLU A 473 7.90 -14.44 2.56
N ASN A 474 8.42 -13.34 1.99
CA ASN A 474 8.72 -12.12 2.75
C ASN A 474 7.47 -11.67 3.54
N PRO A 475 7.56 -11.36 4.84
CA PRO A 475 6.37 -11.15 5.67
C PRO A 475 5.51 -9.97 5.24
N VAL A 476 6.12 -8.92 4.67
CA VAL A 476 5.38 -7.76 4.14
C VAL A 476 4.60 -8.17 2.88
N ASP A 477 5.22 -8.92 1.98
CA ASP A 477 4.56 -9.42 0.77
C ASP A 477 3.48 -10.47 1.11
N ARG A 478 3.78 -11.39 2.05
CA ARG A 478 2.85 -12.41 2.54
C ARG A 478 1.61 -11.75 3.13
N LEU A 479 1.74 -10.88 4.14
CA LEU A 479 0.60 -10.22 4.77
C LEU A 479 -0.18 -9.35 3.76
N SER A 480 0.51 -8.58 2.90
CA SER A 480 -0.15 -7.79 1.84
C SER A 480 -0.96 -8.66 0.87
N ARG A 481 -0.41 -9.82 0.47
CA ARG A 481 -1.08 -10.81 -0.38
C ARG A 481 -2.28 -11.43 0.34
N ARG A 482 -2.12 -11.88 1.59
CA ARG A 482 -3.22 -12.44 2.39
C ARG A 482 -4.37 -11.44 2.55
N ILE A 483 -4.06 -10.17 2.83
CA ILE A 483 -5.08 -9.11 2.92
C ILE A 483 -5.87 -8.98 1.60
N ARG A 484 -5.16 -8.83 0.47
CA ARG A 484 -5.76 -8.59 -0.85
C ARG A 484 -6.60 -9.77 -1.35
N ASP A 485 -6.05 -10.98 -1.24
CA ASP A 485 -6.52 -12.17 -1.96
C ASP A 485 -7.41 -13.07 -1.07
N GLU A 486 -7.16 -13.11 0.25
CA GLU A 486 -7.85 -13.98 1.22
C GLU A 486 -8.78 -13.18 2.15
N PHE A 487 -8.23 -12.26 2.95
CA PHE A 487 -8.96 -11.65 4.08
C PHE A 487 -10.16 -10.81 3.62
N TRP A 488 -10.01 -9.95 2.60
CA TRP A 488 -11.17 -9.20 2.10
C TRP A 488 -12.30 -10.08 1.57
N LYS A 489 -12.02 -11.30 1.06
CA LYS A 489 -13.07 -12.27 0.66
C LYS A 489 -13.76 -12.85 1.91
N ASN A 490 -13.01 -13.09 2.97
CA ASN A 490 -13.52 -13.70 4.20
C ASN A 490 -14.26 -12.70 5.11
N LEU A 491 -13.97 -11.40 5.01
CA LEU A 491 -14.77 -10.32 5.62
C LEU A 491 -15.97 -9.86 4.75
N GLU A 492 -16.07 -10.29 3.48
CA GLU A 492 -17.16 -9.90 2.60
C GLU A 492 -18.50 -10.52 3.06
N ARG A 493 -19.57 -9.73 3.04
CA ARG A 493 -20.95 -10.11 3.35
C ARG A 493 -21.90 -9.54 2.29
N CYS A 494 -23.07 -10.14 2.21
CA CYS A 494 -24.23 -9.66 1.47
C CYS A 494 -25.45 -9.90 2.38
N LEU A 495 -26.57 -9.22 2.17
CA LEU A 495 -27.87 -9.61 2.74
C LEU A 495 -28.78 -10.12 1.63
N ASP A 496 -28.76 -11.43 1.42
CA ASP A 496 -29.65 -12.13 0.49
C ASP A 496 -29.97 -13.55 1.01
N ALA A 497 -30.73 -14.33 0.25
CA ALA A 497 -31.15 -15.69 0.60
C ALA A 497 -30.01 -16.67 0.96
N SER A 498 -28.78 -16.42 0.50
CA SER A 498 -27.61 -17.26 0.78
C SER A 498 -26.98 -16.98 2.15
N SER A 499 -27.14 -15.76 2.66
CA SER A 499 -26.39 -15.23 3.80
C SER A 499 -27.25 -14.85 5.00
N ILE A 500 -28.54 -14.55 4.80
CA ILE A 500 -29.46 -14.05 5.84
C ILE A 500 -29.62 -15.01 7.02
N GLU A 501 -29.39 -16.31 6.81
CA GLU A 501 -29.34 -17.29 7.91
C GLU A 501 -28.16 -17.03 8.88
N LYS A 502 -26.98 -16.68 8.37
CA LYS A 502 -25.79 -16.38 9.21
C LYS A 502 -25.86 -14.96 9.75
N ALA A 503 -26.18 -13.98 8.91
CA ALA A 503 -26.21 -12.57 9.29
C ALA A 503 -27.43 -12.22 10.18
N GLY A 504 -28.57 -12.87 9.98
CA GLY A 504 -29.77 -12.65 10.79
C GLY A 504 -29.63 -13.17 12.23
N LYS A 505 -28.91 -14.29 12.44
CA LYS A 505 -28.54 -14.76 13.78
C LYS A 505 -27.65 -13.72 14.46
N ASP A 506 -27.82 -13.53 15.76
CA ASP A 506 -27.10 -12.52 16.54
C ASP A 506 -26.48 -13.19 17.79
N PRO A 507 -25.16 -13.16 17.99
CA PRO A 507 -24.54 -13.66 19.23
C PRO A 507 -24.81 -12.77 20.45
N LYS A 508 -25.53 -11.64 20.27
CA LYS A 508 -25.92 -10.67 21.31
C LYS A 508 -27.44 -10.73 21.60
N ASP A 509 -28.18 -11.69 21.00
CA ASP A 509 -29.59 -11.95 21.30
C ASP A 509 -29.72 -12.81 22.56
N TRP A 510 -30.07 -12.18 23.68
CA TRP A 510 -30.25 -12.81 24.98
C TRP A 510 -31.70 -13.28 25.26
N THR A 511 -32.57 -13.33 24.25
CA THR A 511 -33.99 -13.73 24.41
C THR A 511 -34.18 -15.26 24.51
N ASP A 512 -35.34 -15.71 24.98
CA ASP A 512 -35.66 -17.14 25.18
C ASP A 512 -35.84 -17.94 23.86
N ASP A 513 -36.10 -17.26 22.73
CA ASP A 513 -36.27 -17.87 21.40
C ASP A 513 -35.43 -17.11 20.35
N PRO A 514 -34.09 -17.18 20.43
CA PRO A 514 -33.21 -16.44 19.54
C PRO A 514 -33.28 -17.04 18.14
N ARG A 515 -33.68 -16.21 17.16
CA ARG A 515 -33.90 -16.63 15.77
C ARG A 515 -33.57 -15.52 14.79
N PRO A 516 -33.10 -15.85 13.56
CA PRO A 516 -32.80 -14.84 12.56
C PRO A 516 -34.06 -14.00 12.28
N ARG A 517 -33.92 -12.68 12.46
CA ARG A 517 -34.99 -11.70 12.28
C ARG A 517 -34.49 -10.57 11.42
N ILE A 518 -35.29 -10.17 10.43
CA ILE A 518 -35.01 -9.01 9.57
C ILE A 518 -36.14 -7.99 9.62
N TYR A 519 -35.75 -6.73 9.80
CA TYR A 519 -36.63 -5.57 9.80
C TYR A 519 -36.47 -4.80 8.48
N VAL A 520 -37.58 -4.59 7.77
CA VAL A 520 -37.63 -3.93 6.45
C VAL A 520 -38.40 -2.60 6.58
N PRO A 521 -37.90 -1.49 6.02
CA PRO A 521 -38.62 -0.21 6.02
C PRO A 521 -39.80 -0.23 5.03
N HIS A 522 -40.92 0.42 5.37
CA HIS A 522 -42.11 0.48 4.50
C HIS A 522 -41.87 1.05 3.09
N GLY A 523 -40.79 1.82 2.88
CA GLY A 523 -40.38 2.28 1.56
C GLY A 523 -39.83 1.19 0.62
N CYS A 524 -39.66 -0.05 1.09
CA CYS A 524 -39.02 -1.14 0.35
C CYS A 524 -39.91 -2.41 0.24
N PRO A 525 -41.13 -2.34 -0.33
CA PRO A 525 -42.03 -3.50 -0.39
C PRO A 525 -41.47 -4.69 -1.16
N GLU A 526 -40.72 -4.46 -2.24
CA GLU A 526 -40.05 -5.53 -3.00
C GLU A 526 -39.07 -6.34 -2.12
N GLN A 527 -38.40 -5.69 -1.16
CA GLN A 527 -37.51 -6.38 -0.21
C GLN A 527 -38.30 -7.20 0.81
N TYR A 528 -39.42 -6.67 1.31
CA TYR A 528 -40.28 -7.41 2.25
C TYR A 528 -40.87 -8.66 1.61
N GLU A 529 -41.36 -8.55 0.37
CA GLU A 529 -41.82 -9.69 -0.42
C GLU A 529 -40.71 -10.72 -0.65
N TYR A 530 -39.50 -10.26 -1.00
CA TYR A 530 -38.33 -11.12 -1.17
C TYR A 530 -37.97 -11.91 0.09
N TYR A 531 -37.76 -11.25 1.24
CA TYR A 531 -37.42 -11.96 2.49
C TYR A 531 -38.57 -12.86 2.96
N THR A 532 -39.83 -12.47 2.71
CA THR A 532 -41.01 -13.30 2.96
C THR A 532 -41.03 -14.54 2.06
N GLN A 533 -40.58 -14.44 0.81
CA GLN A 533 -40.41 -15.60 -0.07
C GLN A 533 -39.31 -16.53 0.45
N VAL A 534 -38.14 -15.99 0.82
CA VAL A 534 -37.03 -16.77 1.42
C VAL A 534 -37.49 -17.53 2.66
N ALA A 535 -38.26 -16.89 3.56
CA ALA A 535 -38.81 -17.54 4.76
C ALA A 535 -39.81 -18.68 4.45
N ARG A 536 -40.50 -18.64 3.30
CA ARG A 536 -41.41 -19.69 2.83
C ARG A 536 -40.70 -20.83 2.11
N GLU A 537 -39.65 -20.52 1.35
CA GLU A 537 -38.83 -21.50 0.63
C GLU A 537 -37.87 -22.24 1.57
N ARG A 538 -37.45 -21.60 2.67
CA ARG A 538 -36.54 -22.14 3.69
C ARG A 538 -37.14 -22.08 5.11
N PRO A 539 -38.25 -22.81 5.39
CA PRO A 539 -38.93 -22.76 6.67
C PRO A 539 -38.08 -23.28 7.84
N GLU A 540 -37.06 -24.09 7.59
CA GLU A 540 -36.10 -24.57 8.60
C GLU A 540 -35.29 -23.43 9.24
N MET A 541 -35.16 -22.30 8.54
CA MET A 541 -34.45 -21.11 9.04
C MET A 541 -35.19 -20.38 10.16
N ARG A 542 -36.52 -20.56 10.28
CA ARG A 542 -37.41 -19.82 11.20
C ARG A 542 -37.32 -18.28 11.06
N LEU A 543 -36.99 -17.78 9.86
CA LEU A 543 -36.75 -16.36 9.56
C LEU A 543 -37.98 -15.49 9.89
N ASP A 544 -37.82 -14.55 10.83
CA ASP A 544 -38.85 -13.62 11.28
C ASP A 544 -38.74 -12.31 10.47
N VAL A 545 -39.65 -12.10 9.51
CA VAL A 545 -39.63 -10.94 8.59
C VAL A 545 -40.65 -9.91 9.06
N ARG A 546 -40.19 -8.71 9.43
CA ARG A 546 -41.02 -7.66 10.04
C ARG A 546 -40.90 -6.32 9.33
N TRP A 547 -41.97 -5.55 9.38
CA TRP A 547 -41.95 -4.14 9.03
C TRP A 547 -41.41 -3.28 10.19
N LEU A 548 -40.68 -2.23 9.84
CA LEU A 548 -40.52 -1.04 10.70
C LEU A 548 -41.74 -0.12 10.53
N PRO A 549 -42.10 0.72 11.51
CA PRO A 549 -43.25 1.62 11.47
C PRO A 549 -43.20 2.60 10.29
N GLN A 550 -44.38 3.01 9.84
CA GLN A 550 -44.55 3.93 8.71
C GLN A 550 -44.24 5.38 9.11
N ASP A 551 -44.73 5.82 10.27
CA ASP A 551 -44.70 7.22 10.72
C ASP A 551 -43.41 7.59 11.49
N GLY A 552 -42.28 7.01 11.08
CA GLY A 552 -40.96 7.28 11.64
C GLY A 552 -40.54 6.38 12.80
N LEU A 553 -39.31 6.59 13.28
CA LEU A 553 -38.65 5.77 14.30
C LEU A 553 -38.37 6.60 15.56
N ASP A 554 -39.23 6.46 16.57
CA ASP A 554 -38.98 7.02 17.90
C ASP A 554 -38.20 6.05 18.80
N ALA A 555 -37.63 6.58 19.90
CA ALA A 555 -36.77 5.83 20.80
C ALA A 555 -37.51 4.86 21.74
N LYS A 556 -38.81 5.06 22.00
CA LYS A 556 -39.64 4.12 22.76
C LYS A 556 -39.98 2.91 21.91
N TYR A 557 -40.28 3.10 20.63
CA TYR A 557 -40.42 1.99 19.67
C TYR A 557 -39.12 1.18 19.59
N VAL A 558 -37.97 1.82 19.43
CA VAL A 558 -36.67 1.11 19.35
C VAL A 558 -36.36 0.33 20.63
N ARG A 559 -36.61 0.89 21.82
CA ARG A 559 -36.50 0.16 23.11
C ARG A 559 -37.48 -1.01 23.19
N GLY A 560 -38.68 -0.88 22.60
CA GLY A 560 -39.65 -1.97 22.45
C GLY A 560 -39.21 -3.10 21.50
N LEU A 561 -38.09 -2.95 20.79
CA LEU A 561 -37.46 -4.03 20.01
C LEU A 561 -36.38 -4.79 20.78
N ASN A 562 -36.10 -4.44 22.05
CA ASN A 562 -35.10 -5.13 22.87
C ASN A 562 -35.48 -6.61 23.09
N ASP A 563 -36.77 -6.92 23.25
CA ASP A 563 -37.29 -8.29 23.38
C ASP A 563 -37.46 -9.02 22.02
N ALA A 564 -37.08 -8.36 20.92
CA ALA A 564 -37.17 -8.90 19.57
C ALA A 564 -36.08 -8.32 18.65
N PRO A 565 -34.78 -8.51 18.97
CA PRO A 565 -33.66 -7.95 18.20
C PRO A 565 -33.64 -8.53 16.78
N GLY A 566 -33.04 -7.81 15.83
CA GLY A 566 -32.95 -8.27 14.45
C GLY A 566 -32.03 -7.40 13.59
N ILE A 567 -31.59 -7.96 12.46
CA ILE A 567 -30.83 -7.22 11.46
C ILE A 567 -31.76 -6.30 10.67
N LEU A 568 -31.24 -5.18 10.19
CA LEU A 568 -31.94 -4.23 9.34
C LEU A 568 -31.59 -4.52 7.88
N ALA A 569 -32.58 -4.40 7.00
CA ALA A 569 -32.36 -4.46 5.56
C ALA A 569 -31.36 -3.38 5.10
N LEU A 570 -30.69 -3.65 3.99
CA LEU A 570 -29.73 -2.77 3.33
C LEU A 570 -30.11 -2.59 1.84
N ALA A 571 -29.29 -1.93 1.04
CA ALA A 571 -29.57 -1.77 -0.38
C ALA A 571 -29.55 -3.12 -1.12
N MET A 572 -30.41 -3.24 -2.13
CA MET A 572 -30.46 -4.41 -3.00
C MET A 572 -30.55 -3.96 -4.46
N THR A 573 -29.88 -4.68 -5.34
CA THR A 573 -29.92 -4.48 -6.79
C THR A 573 -30.77 -5.54 -7.47
N LYS A 574 -31.49 -5.14 -8.53
CA LYS A 574 -32.19 -6.08 -9.42
C LYS A 574 -31.21 -6.69 -10.40
N THR A 575 -31.13 -8.01 -10.42
CA THR A 575 -30.26 -8.79 -11.33
C THR A 575 -31.12 -9.76 -12.13
N VAL A 576 -30.84 -9.94 -13.42
CA VAL A 576 -31.58 -10.88 -14.26
C VAL A 576 -30.88 -12.25 -14.25
N VAL A 577 -31.52 -13.25 -13.66
CA VAL A 577 -31.02 -14.63 -13.57
C VAL A 577 -32.03 -15.55 -14.28
N ASN A 578 -31.57 -16.31 -15.27
CA ASN A 578 -32.41 -17.21 -16.09
C ASN A 578 -33.66 -16.50 -16.69
N GLY A 579 -33.56 -15.22 -17.02
CA GLY A 579 -34.66 -14.43 -17.57
C GLY A 579 -35.70 -13.95 -16.54
N LYS A 580 -35.45 -14.11 -15.23
CA LYS A 580 -36.26 -13.52 -14.15
C LYS A 580 -35.46 -12.44 -13.43
N GLU A 581 -36.13 -11.37 -13.01
CA GLU A 581 -35.55 -10.42 -12.05
C GLU A 581 -35.46 -11.07 -10.66
N VAL A 582 -34.31 -10.92 -10.01
CA VAL A 582 -34.00 -11.41 -8.67
C VAL A 582 -33.23 -10.33 -7.93
N LEU A 583 -33.65 -10.02 -6.70
CA LEU A 583 -32.92 -9.10 -5.82
C LEU A 583 -31.66 -9.78 -5.26
N ARG A 584 -30.51 -9.09 -5.36
CA ARG A 584 -29.23 -9.40 -4.69
C ARG A 584 -28.92 -8.26 -3.74
N GLY A 585 -28.42 -8.53 -2.54
CA GLY A 585 -27.95 -7.47 -1.64
C GLY A 585 -26.71 -6.77 -2.21
N GLU A 586 -26.57 -5.47 -1.95
CA GLU A 586 -25.31 -4.76 -2.19
C GLU A 586 -24.26 -5.26 -1.17
N PRO A 587 -23.11 -5.78 -1.63
CA PRO A 587 -22.14 -6.39 -0.73
C PRO A 587 -21.43 -5.34 0.14
N PHE A 588 -20.89 -5.79 1.27
CA PHE A 588 -20.15 -4.98 2.22
C PHE A 588 -19.06 -5.78 2.93
N VAL A 589 -18.18 -5.08 3.64
CA VAL A 589 -17.18 -5.67 4.53
C VAL A 589 -17.66 -5.50 5.98
N VAL A 590 -17.27 -6.45 6.84
CA VAL A 590 -17.45 -6.36 8.30
C VAL A 590 -16.09 -6.27 8.99
N PRO A 591 -16.01 -5.70 10.21
CA PRO A 591 -14.73 -5.54 10.90
C PRO A 591 -14.00 -6.87 11.19
N GLY A 592 -14.75 -7.95 11.44
CA GLY A 592 -14.23 -9.31 11.65
C GLY A 592 -14.66 -9.95 12.97
N GLY A 593 -14.24 -11.20 13.19
CA GLY A 593 -14.51 -11.96 14.41
C GLY A 593 -16.01 -12.14 14.67
N ARG A 594 -16.50 -11.60 15.80
CA ARG A 594 -17.92 -11.71 16.19
C ARG A 594 -18.88 -10.81 15.39
N PHE A 595 -18.37 -9.86 14.61
CA PHE A 595 -19.19 -8.88 13.89
C PHE A 595 -19.71 -9.41 12.55
N ASN A 596 -21.01 -9.29 12.30
CA ASN A 596 -21.66 -9.67 11.03
C ASN A 596 -22.48 -8.52 10.41
N GLU A 597 -22.38 -7.33 11.00
CA GLU A 597 -23.10 -6.11 10.66
C GLU A 597 -22.23 -5.15 9.83
N LEU A 598 -22.85 -4.33 8.99
CA LEU A 598 -22.22 -3.16 8.38
C LEU A 598 -22.02 -2.08 9.46
N TYR A 599 -20.78 -1.82 9.87
CA TYR A 599 -20.41 -0.79 10.84
C TYR A 599 -20.08 0.55 10.14
N GLY A 600 -20.45 1.67 10.79
CA GLY A 600 -20.42 3.02 10.21
C GLY A 600 -19.03 3.56 9.86
N TRP A 601 -18.14 3.74 10.84
CA TRP A 601 -16.83 4.37 10.63
C TRP A 601 -15.74 3.40 10.14
N ASP A 602 -15.81 2.12 10.54
CA ASP A 602 -14.95 1.02 10.09
C ASP A 602 -14.94 0.94 8.56
N SER A 603 -16.13 0.98 7.95
CA SER A 603 -16.35 0.95 6.50
C SER A 603 -15.57 1.98 5.71
N TYR A 604 -15.33 3.18 6.26
CA TYR A 604 -14.52 4.20 5.60
C TYR A 604 -13.03 3.79 5.59
N MET A 605 -12.52 3.29 6.72
CA MET A 605 -11.13 2.80 6.82
C MET A 605 -10.93 1.60 5.89
N GLU A 606 -11.83 0.63 5.95
CA GLU A 606 -11.87 -0.54 5.05
C GLU A 606 -11.90 -0.13 3.58
N SER A 607 -12.71 0.87 3.22
CA SER A 607 -12.78 1.39 1.85
C SER A 607 -11.44 1.92 1.34
N LEU A 608 -10.55 2.45 2.20
CA LEU A 608 -9.19 2.82 1.78
C LEU A 608 -8.39 1.58 1.36
N GLY A 609 -8.40 0.53 2.19
CA GLY A 609 -7.71 -0.73 1.93
C GLY A 609 -8.28 -1.52 0.75
N LEU A 610 -9.60 -1.44 0.53
CA LEU A 610 -10.28 -2.00 -0.64
C LEU A 610 -9.89 -1.25 -1.92
N ILE A 611 -9.87 0.08 -1.91
CA ILE A 611 -9.54 0.92 -3.07
C ILE A 611 -8.09 0.71 -3.51
N GLU A 612 -7.14 0.64 -2.57
CA GLU A 612 -5.72 0.38 -2.91
C GLU A 612 -5.49 -1.06 -3.38
N ASN A 613 -6.31 -2.02 -2.93
CA ASN A 613 -6.36 -3.38 -3.49
C ASN A 613 -7.25 -3.53 -4.74
N GLY A 614 -7.73 -2.43 -5.33
CA GLY A 614 -8.53 -2.44 -6.57
C GLY A 614 -9.97 -2.95 -6.42
N ARG A 615 -10.45 -3.28 -5.21
CA ARG A 615 -11.82 -3.72 -4.90
C ARG A 615 -12.82 -2.56 -4.84
N VAL A 616 -12.71 -1.60 -5.77
CA VAL A 616 -13.47 -0.33 -5.79
C VAL A 616 -15.00 -0.56 -5.82
N GLY A 617 -15.47 -1.61 -6.49
CA GLY A 617 -16.89 -1.97 -6.53
C GLY A 617 -17.49 -2.30 -5.15
N LEU A 618 -16.70 -2.87 -4.24
CA LEU A 618 -17.16 -3.20 -2.88
C LEU A 618 -17.26 -1.94 -2.01
N ALA A 619 -16.30 -1.02 -2.11
CA ALA A 619 -16.40 0.30 -1.49
C ALA A 619 -17.59 1.12 -2.04
N LYS A 620 -17.89 1.01 -3.35
CA LYS A 620 -19.08 1.61 -3.98
C LYS A 620 -20.38 1.06 -3.38
N ALA A 621 -20.49 -0.26 -3.24
CA ALA A 621 -21.66 -0.91 -2.63
C ALA A 621 -21.85 -0.53 -1.15
N MET A 622 -20.77 -0.39 -0.38
CA MET A 622 -20.81 0.10 1.00
C MET A 622 -21.32 1.55 1.09
N VAL A 623 -20.92 2.42 0.16
CA VAL A 623 -21.52 3.77 0.02
C VAL A 623 -23.01 3.70 -0.34
N THR A 624 -23.42 2.82 -1.27
CA THR A 624 -24.85 2.60 -1.60
C THR A 624 -25.64 2.20 -0.36
N ASN A 625 -25.10 1.30 0.47
CA ASN A 625 -25.71 0.87 1.72
C ASN A 625 -25.83 2.02 2.75
N PHE A 626 -24.88 2.94 2.83
CA PHE A 626 -25.01 4.14 3.67
C PHE A 626 -26.03 5.16 3.13
N ILE A 627 -26.12 5.34 1.82
CA ILE A 627 -27.19 6.14 1.20
C ILE A 627 -28.57 5.58 1.57
N PHE A 628 -28.74 4.24 1.52
CA PHE A 628 -29.95 3.54 1.95
C PHE A 628 -30.24 3.75 3.44
N CYS A 629 -29.25 3.61 4.32
CA CYS A 629 -29.41 3.87 5.76
C CYS A 629 -29.84 5.31 6.06
N ILE A 630 -29.27 6.31 5.38
CA ILE A 630 -29.69 7.71 5.51
C ILE A 630 -31.10 7.93 4.92
N GLN A 631 -31.44 7.28 3.81
CA GLN A 631 -32.75 7.38 3.19
C GLN A 631 -33.85 6.85 4.14
N HIS A 632 -33.69 5.64 4.67
CA HIS A 632 -34.75 4.91 5.40
C HIS A 632 -34.64 4.96 6.93
N TYR A 633 -33.45 5.12 7.50
CA TYR A 633 -33.20 5.18 8.96
C TYR A 633 -32.72 6.57 9.42
N GLY A 634 -32.59 7.52 8.48
CA GLY A 634 -32.30 8.95 8.73
C GLY A 634 -30.83 9.28 9.06
N LYS A 635 -29.94 8.29 9.13
CA LYS A 635 -28.53 8.41 9.53
C LYS A 635 -27.72 7.18 9.07
N ILE A 636 -26.40 7.29 8.97
CA ILE A 636 -25.52 6.11 9.13
C ILE A 636 -25.67 5.57 10.55
N LEU A 637 -25.88 4.27 10.67
CA LEU A 637 -26.06 3.59 11.96
C LEU A 637 -24.70 3.18 12.53
N ASN A 638 -24.66 2.96 13.85
CA ASN A 638 -23.53 2.32 14.54
C ASN A 638 -23.20 0.97 13.89
N ALA A 639 -24.21 0.12 13.77
CA ALA A 639 -24.28 -0.99 12.82
C ALA A 639 -25.73 -1.26 12.39
N ASN A 640 -26.00 -2.12 11.40
CA ASN A 640 -27.35 -2.35 10.87
C ASN A 640 -28.22 -3.35 11.70
N ARG A 641 -28.39 -3.13 13.01
CA ARG A 641 -29.32 -3.89 13.89
C ARG A 641 -30.37 -2.98 14.53
N SER A 642 -31.51 -3.54 14.94
CA SER A 642 -32.64 -2.80 15.52
C SER A 642 -32.25 -1.90 16.70
N TYR A 643 -31.47 -2.42 17.65
CA TYR A 643 -31.01 -1.69 18.84
C TYR A 643 -30.02 -0.54 18.53
N TYR A 644 -29.44 -0.50 17.33
CA TYR A 644 -28.61 0.62 16.86
C TYR A 644 -29.42 1.76 16.18
N LEU A 645 -30.74 1.62 15.94
CA LEU A 645 -31.53 2.61 15.18
C LEU A 645 -31.47 4.06 15.72
N CYS A 646 -31.27 4.24 17.03
CA CYS A 646 -31.13 5.54 17.69
C CYS A 646 -29.68 6.08 17.72
N ARG A 647 -28.68 5.31 17.24
CA ARG A 647 -27.24 5.56 17.46
C ARG A 647 -26.45 5.53 16.15
N SER A 648 -25.60 6.55 15.98
CA SER A 648 -24.72 6.72 14.81
C SER A 648 -23.29 6.20 15.12
N GLN A 649 -22.34 6.58 14.26
CA GLN A 649 -20.90 6.50 14.46
C GLN A 649 -20.22 7.75 13.82
N PRO A 650 -18.91 7.98 13.99
CA PRO A 650 -18.21 9.14 13.43
C PRO A 650 -18.39 9.30 11.90
N PRO A 651 -18.83 10.47 11.40
CA PRO A 651 -19.29 10.62 10.01
C PRO A 651 -18.16 10.80 8.98
N PHE A 652 -18.06 9.90 8.00
CA PHE A 652 -17.02 9.92 6.94
C PHE A 652 -17.56 9.91 5.49
N LEU A 653 -18.88 9.97 5.28
CA LEU A 653 -19.49 9.68 3.97
C LEU A 653 -18.97 10.56 2.82
N THR A 654 -18.70 11.85 3.05
CA THR A 654 -18.28 12.74 1.96
C THR A 654 -16.91 12.39 1.38
N ASP A 655 -15.93 12.04 2.23
CA ASP A 655 -14.60 11.61 1.79
C ASP A 655 -14.66 10.20 1.17
N MET A 656 -15.50 9.31 1.73
CA MET A 656 -15.76 7.96 1.20
C MET A 656 -16.34 8.01 -0.23
N VAL A 657 -17.38 8.84 -0.44
CA VAL A 657 -18.00 9.07 -1.75
C VAL A 657 -16.98 9.66 -2.73
N LEU A 658 -16.21 10.67 -2.32
CA LEU A 658 -15.18 11.29 -3.16
C LEU A 658 -14.09 10.30 -3.60
N ARG A 659 -13.56 9.49 -2.68
CA ARG A 659 -12.52 8.48 -3.00
C ARG A 659 -13.00 7.40 -3.95
N VAL A 660 -14.25 6.93 -3.78
CA VAL A 660 -14.86 6.00 -4.74
C VAL A 660 -15.04 6.68 -6.09
N TYR A 661 -15.64 7.88 -6.10
CA TYR A 661 -15.86 8.67 -7.33
C TYR A 661 -14.56 8.90 -8.11
N ASP A 662 -13.46 9.26 -7.45
CA ASP A 662 -12.19 9.51 -8.11
C ASP A 662 -11.61 8.30 -8.87
N LYS A 663 -12.02 7.09 -8.49
CA LYS A 663 -11.65 5.83 -9.16
C LYS A 663 -12.70 5.42 -10.22
N ILE A 664 -13.99 5.74 -10.03
CA ILE A 664 -15.09 5.39 -10.96
C ILE A 664 -15.53 6.51 -11.91
N LYS A 665 -14.91 7.71 -11.90
CA LYS A 665 -15.34 8.90 -12.67
C LYS A 665 -15.38 8.77 -14.20
N HIS A 666 -14.97 7.62 -14.74
CA HIS A 666 -15.05 7.26 -16.15
C HIS A 666 -16.17 6.25 -16.47
N ASP A 667 -16.84 5.74 -15.44
CA ASP A 667 -17.96 4.79 -15.53
C ASP A 667 -19.29 5.54 -15.75
N ASP A 668 -20.22 4.91 -16.46
CA ASP A 668 -21.59 5.41 -16.58
C ASP A 668 -22.28 5.53 -15.20
N GLY A 669 -22.99 6.65 -15.01
CA GLY A 669 -23.69 6.96 -13.76
C GLY A 669 -22.79 7.41 -12.58
N ALA A 670 -21.47 7.50 -12.74
CA ALA A 670 -20.56 7.92 -11.66
C ALA A 670 -20.90 9.30 -11.07
N LEU A 671 -21.33 10.26 -11.90
CA LEU A 671 -21.76 11.59 -11.46
C LEU A 671 -23.04 11.55 -10.61
N ASP A 672 -23.93 10.60 -10.85
CA ASP A 672 -25.18 10.45 -10.09
C ASP A 672 -24.99 9.64 -8.82
N PHE A 673 -24.02 8.71 -8.79
CA PHE A 673 -23.48 8.15 -7.53
C PHE A 673 -22.95 9.26 -6.62
N LEU A 674 -22.10 10.15 -7.14
CA LEU A 674 -21.61 11.32 -6.39
C LEU A 674 -22.75 12.25 -5.94
N ARG A 675 -23.72 12.52 -6.83
CA ARG A 675 -24.90 13.35 -6.53
C ARG A 675 -25.72 12.78 -5.37
N ASN A 676 -25.97 11.48 -5.36
CA ASN A 676 -26.79 10.82 -4.34
C ASN A 676 -26.02 10.65 -3.02
N GLY A 677 -24.71 10.38 -3.07
CA GLY A 677 -23.85 10.39 -1.88
C GLY A 677 -23.82 11.76 -1.19
N ILE A 678 -23.68 12.83 -1.96
CA ILE A 678 -23.69 14.21 -1.41
C ILE A 678 -25.09 14.61 -0.91
N ARG A 679 -26.19 14.22 -1.59
CA ARG A 679 -27.56 14.42 -1.08
C ARG A 679 -27.80 13.70 0.25
N ALA A 680 -27.31 12.46 0.39
CA ALA A 680 -27.39 11.72 1.65
C ALA A 680 -26.57 12.41 2.75
N ALA A 681 -25.32 12.81 2.48
CA ALA A 681 -24.50 13.54 3.43
C ALA A 681 -25.14 14.88 3.88
N ILE A 682 -25.82 15.59 2.97
CA ILE A 682 -26.59 16.81 3.28
C ILE A 682 -27.76 16.52 4.22
N LYS A 683 -28.56 15.47 3.93
CA LYS A 683 -29.65 15.03 4.83
C LYS A 683 -29.12 14.69 6.21
N GLU A 684 -28.10 13.84 6.29
CA GLU A 684 -27.47 13.42 7.54
C GLU A 684 -26.91 14.61 8.34
N TYR A 685 -26.19 15.54 7.69
CA TYR A 685 -25.68 16.75 8.32
C TYR A 685 -26.80 17.56 9.00
N TYR A 686 -27.94 17.73 8.33
CA TYR A 686 -29.07 18.51 8.86
C TYR A 686 -29.92 17.75 9.88
N SER A 687 -30.30 16.50 9.62
CA SER A 687 -31.24 15.75 10.48
C SER A 687 -30.57 14.97 11.63
N VAL A 688 -29.24 14.88 11.67
CA VAL A 688 -28.51 14.10 12.69
C VAL A 688 -27.54 14.96 13.48
N TRP A 689 -26.64 15.66 12.79
CA TRP A 689 -25.45 16.27 13.39
C TRP A 689 -25.59 17.75 13.74
N THR A 690 -26.41 18.49 12.98
CA THR A 690 -26.79 19.88 13.29
C THR A 690 -28.26 20.04 13.70
N ALA A 691 -28.93 18.92 13.97
CA ALA A 691 -30.17 18.86 14.74
C ALA A 691 -29.89 18.74 16.24
N GLU A 692 -30.83 19.22 17.06
CA GLU A 692 -30.87 18.87 18.49
C GLU A 692 -31.27 17.39 18.67
N PRO A 693 -30.78 16.69 19.72
CA PRO A 693 -29.99 17.20 20.83
C PRO A 693 -28.46 17.22 20.59
N ARG A 694 -27.97 16.74 19.43
CA ARG A 694 -26.51 16.70 19.14
C ARG A 694 -25.92 18.09 18.99
N TYR A 695 -26.58 18.97 18.26
CA TYR A 695 -26.23 20.38 18.18
C TYR A 695 -26.34 21.06 19.55
N ASP A 696 -25.35 21.89 19.90
CA ASP A 696 -25.44 22.85 20.99
C ASP A 696 -25.66 24.27 20.41
N PRO A 697 -26.81 24.91 20.65
CA PRO A 697 -27.06 26.26 20.13
C PRO A 697 -26.18 27.35 20.76
N VAL A 698 -25.52 27.10 21.90
CA VAL A 698 -24.70 28.10 22.61
C VAL A 698 -23.31 28.26 21.98
N THR A 699 -22.59 27.16 21.74
CA THR A 699 -21.32 27.17 20.98
C THR A 699 -21.55 27.17 19.47
N GLY A 700 -22.66 26.56 19.02
CA GLY A 700 -22.90 26.23 17.62
C GLY A 700 -21.98 25.13 17.09
N LEU A 701 -21.57 24.21 17.97
CA LEU A 701 -20.84 22.98 17.66
C LEU A 701 -21.74 21.75 17.90
N SER A 702 -21.26 20.57 17.52
CA SER A 702 -22.00 19.30 17.65
C SER A 702 -21.35 18.37 18.66
N ARG A 703 -22.17 17.49 19.25
CA ARG A 703 -21.83 16.49 20.28
C ARG A 703 -22.35 15.12 19.86
N TYR A 704 -21.71 14.04 20.30
CA TYR A 704 -22.36 12.72 20.28
C TYR A 704 -23.44 12.71 21.35
N ARG A 705 -24.72 12.61 20.97
CA ARG A 705 -25.86 12.67 21.89
C ARG A 705 -27.05 11.93 21.28
N PRO A 706 -27.00 10.58 21.23
CA PRO A 706 -28.06 9.76 20.68
C PRO A 706 -29.34 9.81 21.52
N THR A 707 -30.47 9.51 20.89
CA THR A 707 -31.82 9.64 21.47
C THR A 707 -32.35 8.36 22.13
N GLY A 708 -31.55 7.29 22.22
CA GLY A 708 -31.97 6.00 22.77
C GLY A 708 -32.37 6.06 24.25
N LEU A 709 -33.20 5.11 24.69
CA LEU A 709 -33.79 5.04 26.02
C LEU A 709 -33.56 3.66 26.67
N GLY A 710 -33.62 3.59 28.00
CA GLY A 710 -33.47 2.34 28.78
C GLY A 710 -32.02 1.82 28.83
N VAL A 711 -31.85 0.56 29.22
CA VAL A 711 -30.56 -0.15 29.21
C VAL A 711 -30.23 -0.63 27.79
N PRO A 712 -29.01 -0.41 27.26
CA PRO A 712 -28.56 -1.01 26.00
C PRO A 712 -28.64 -2.56 26.06
N PRO A 713 -29.38 -3.23 25.15
CA PRO A 713 -29.56 -4.69 25.21
C PRO A 713 -28.33 -5.46 24.69
N GLU A 714 -27.46 -4.84 23.90
CA GLU A 714 -26.38 -5.52 23.16
C GLU A 714 -25.12 -5.81 23.99
N THR A 715 -25.09 -5.37 25.25
CA THR A 715 -23.97 -5.62 26.17
C THR A 715 -24.06 -7.00 26.81
N GLU A 716 -22.94 -7.48 27.35
CA GLU A 716 -22.92 -8.68 28.20
C GLU A 716 -23.85 -8.50 29.42
N ALA A 717 -24.56 -9.56 29.81
CA ALA A 717 -25.57 -9.51 30.88
C ALA A 717 -25.03 -9.04 32.26
N SER A 718 -23.72 -9.17 32.49
CA SER A 718 -23.02 -8.71 33.69
C SER A 718 -22.63 -7.22 33.65
N HIS A 719 -22.59 -6.59 32.47
CA HIS A 719 -21.90 -5.32 32.21
C HIS A 719 -22.39 -4.19 33.13
N PHE A 720 -23.70 -3.97 33.19
CA PHE A 720 -24.31 -2.92 34.03
C PHE A 720 -24.71 -3.38 35.44
N VAL A 721 -24.43 -4.63 35.84
CA VAL A 721 -24.85 -5.15 37.16
C VAL A 721 -24.29 -4.30 38.31
N HIS A 722 -23.03 -3.88 38.22
CA HIS A 722 -22.39 -3.07 39.26
C HIS A 722 -22.98 -1.64 39.37
N ILE A 723 -23.47 -1.07 38.27
CA ILE A 723 -24.11 0.26 38.24
C ILE A 723 -25.55 0.20 38.75
N ILE A 724 -26.32 -0.81 38.34
CA ILE A 724 -27.76 -0.91 38.66
C ILE A 724 -28.02 -1.50 40.05
N THR A 725 -27.17 -2.40 40.54
CA THR A 725 -27.37 -3.10 41.83
C THR A 725 -27.62 -2.16 43.04
N PRO A 726 -26.93 -1.00 43.18
CA PRO A 726 -27.25 -0.02 44.23
C PRO A 726 -28.70 0.49 44.18
N TYR A 727 -29.21 0.87 43.00
CA TYR A 727 -30.58 1.37 42.82
C TYR A 727 -31.63 0.26 42.97
N ALA A 728 -31.34 -0.95 42.47
CA ALA A 728 -32.21 -2.11 42.68
C ALA A 728 -32.36 -2.42 44.18
N LYS A 729 -31.25 -2.42 44.93
CA LYS A 729 -31.24 -2.62 46.39
C LYS A 729 -31.96 -1.52 47.17
N SER A 730 -31.85 -0.25 46.77
CA SER A 730 -32.54 0.85 47.47
C SER A 730 -34.08 0.75 47.34
N ARG A 731 -34.57 0.20 46.22
CA ARG A 731 -36.00 -0.07 45.97
C ARG A 731 -36.46 -1.48 46.38
N GLY A 732 -35.56 -2.33 46.89
CA GLY A 732 -35.87 -3.70 47.34
C GLY A 732 -36.14 -4.71 46.22
N LEU A 733 -35.73 -4.42 44.98
CA LEU A 733 -35.90 -5.25 43.80
C LEU A 733 -34.64 -6.07 43.46
N THR A 734 -34.79 -7.17 42.73
CA THR A 734 -33.65 -7.80 42.05
C THR A 734 -33.20 -6.97 40.84
N PHE A 735 -31.97 -7.22 40.36
CA PHE A 735 -31.44 -6.58 39.16
C PHE A 735 -32.36 -6.76 37.93
N ALA A 736 -32.88 -7.97 37.70
CA ALA A 736 -33.72 -8.27 36.54
C ALA A 736 -35.09 -7.56 36.61
N GLU A 737 -35.75 -7.57 37.77
CA GLU A 737 -37.02 -6.86 37.98
C GLU A 737 -36.84 -5.35 37.80
N TYR A 738 -35.77 -4.79 38.37
CA TYR A 738 -35.45 -3.36 38.22
C TYR A 738 -35.19 -2.99 36.75
N VAL A 739 -34.39 -3.77 36.02
CA VAL A 739 -34.12 -3.52 34.59
C VAL A 739 -35.41 -3.58 33.76
N GLN A 740 -36.31 -4.53 34.04
CA GLN A 740 -37.61 -4.57 33.36
C GLN A 740 -38.48 -3.36 33.68
N ALA A 741 -38.59 -2.96 34.95
CA ALA A 741 -39.41 -1.81 35.36
C ALA A 741 -38.86 -0.49 34.79
N TYR A 742 -37.54 -0.27 34.85
CA TYR A 742 -36.87 0.88 34.23
C TYR A 742 -37.05 0.92 32.71
N ASN A 743 -36.91 -0.21 32.00
CA ASN A 743 -37.15 -0.29 30.56
C ASN A 743 -38.63 -0.09 30.16
N LYS A 744 -39.59 -0.14 31.09
CA LYS A 744 -41.03 0.08 30.86
C LYS A 744 -41.52 1.50 31.21
N ASP A 745 -40.64 2.40 31.64
CA ASP A 745 -40.99 3.69 32.27
C ASP A 745 -41.77 3.53 33.60
N GLU A 746 -41.68 2.38 34.28
CA GLU A 746 -42.27 2.16 35.62
C GLU A 746 -41.38 2.73 36.75
N ILE A 747 -40.10 2.96 36.46
CA ILE A 747 -39.10 3.57 37.36
C ILE A 747 -38.49 4.79 36.67
N ASP A 748 -38.66 5.96 37.28
CA ASP A 748 -37.95 7.21 36.95
C ASP A 748 -36.75 7.38 37.91
N GLU A 749 -35.55 7.55 37.34
CA GLU A 749 -34.24 7.68 37.99
C GLU A 749 -33.29 8.54 37.12
N PRO A 750 -33.38 9.89 37.18
CA PRO A 750 -32.68 10.78 36.25
C PRO A 750 -31.14 10.67 36.23
N GLU A 751 -30.52 10.26 37.34
CA GLU A 751 -29.06 10.01 37.39
C GLU A 751 -28.64 8.82 36.51
N LEU A 752 -29.50 7.79 36.44
CA LEU A 752 -29.28 6.61 35.61
C LEU A 752 -29.57 6.90 34.13
N ASP A 753 -30.55 7.77 33.84
CA ASP A 753 -30.80 8.31 32.49
C ASP A 753 -29.60 9.11 31.96
N GLU A 754 -28.99 9.99 32.77
CA GLU A 754 -27.79 10.71 32.38
C GLU A 754 -26.60 9.75 32.18
N TYR A 755 -26.42 8.75 33.07
CA TYR A 755 -25.41 7.70 32.89
C TYR A 755 -25.56 6.97 31.54
N PHE A 756 -26.77 6.48 31.21
CA PHE A 756 -26.99 5.75 29.96
C PHE A 756 -26.97 6.64 28.72
N LEU A 757 -27.31 7.93 28.85
CA LEU A 757 -27.08 8.92 27.79
C LEU A 757 -25.58 9.11 27.52
N HIS A 758 -24.75 9.12 28.57
CA HIS A 758 -23.30 9.14 28.43
C HIS A 758 -22.76 7.85 27.82
N ASP A 759 -23.13 6.66 28.29
CA ASP A 759 -22.76 5.38 27.69
C ASP A 759 -23.05 5.34 26.18
N ARG A 760 -24.30 5.63 25.78
CA ARG A 760 -24.68 5.65 24.36
C ARG A 760 -23.90 6.68 23.56
N ALA A 761 -23.55 7.83 24.15
CA ALA A 761 -22.71 8.84 23.51
C ALA A 761 -21.25 8.41 23.34
N VAL A 762 -20.68 7.64 24.31
CA VAL A 762 -19.37 7.00 24.15
C VAL A 762 -19.42 6.03 22.95
N ARG A 763 -20.44 5.15 22.89
CA ARG A 763 -20.61 4.18 21.78
C ARG A 763 -20.87 4.86 20.43
N GLU A 764 -21.50 6.03 20.41
CA GLU A 764 -21.68 6.84 19.18
C GLU A 764 -20.38 7.52 18.71
N SER A 765 -19.42 7.72 19.61
CA SER A 765 -18.09 8.27 19.27
C SER A 765 -17.12 7.25 18.65
N GLY A 766 -17.49 5.96 18.66
CA GLY A 766 -16.60 4.84 18.30
C GLY A 766 -15.49 4.54 19.31
N HIS A 767 -15.35 5.35 20.37
CA HIS A 767 -14.32 5.19 21.40
C HIS A 767 -14.86 4.54 22.69
N ASP A 768 -15.71 3.51 22.60
CA ASP A 768 -16.13 2.70 23.76
C ASP A 768 -15.04 1.71 24.22
N THR A 769 -14.36 1.90 25.36
CA THR A 769 -14.37 3.06 26.30
C THR A 769 -13.02 3.78 26.43
N THR A 770 -13.07 5.03 26.91
CA THR A 770 -11.92 5.91 27.23
C THR A 770 -12.29 6.86 28.38
N TYR A 771 -11.36 7.13 29.28
CA TYR A 771 -11.47 8.14 30.33
C TYR A 771 -11.60 9.58 29.82
N ARG A 772 -11.40 9.83 28.52
CA ARG A 772 -11.75 11.08 27.85
C ARG A 772 -13.27 11.36 27.87
N LEU A 773 -14.08 10.30 27.84
CA LEU A 773 -15.51 10.36 27.53
C LEU A 773 -16.42 9.75 28.61
N GLU A 774 -15.91 8.88 29.49
CA GLU A 774 -16.69 8.30 30.59
C GLU A 774 -17.40 9.38 31.44
N GLY A 775 -18.70 9.21 31.69
CA GLY A 775 -19.51 10.14 32.49
C GLY A 775 -19.61 11.57 31.96
N CYS A 776 -19.14 11.86 30.73
CA CYS A 776 -19.15 13.22 30.18
C CYS A 776 -19.43 13.34 28.67
N ALA A 777 -19.30 12.26 27.88
CA ALA A 777 -19.47 12.21 26.42
C ALA A 777 -20.59 13.10 25.85
N ALA A 778 -21.85 12.88 26.26
CA ALA A 778 -23.03 13.61 25.79
C ALA A 778 -23.00 15.13 26.01
N ASN A 779 -22.13 15.62 26.91
CA ASN A 779 -21.96 17.04 27.23
C ASN A 779 -20.74 17.66 26.51
N LEU A 780 -19.85 16.86 25.94
CA LEU A 780 -18.67 17.31 25.19
C LEU A 780 -18.99 17.58 23.73
N ALA A 781 -18.70 18.80 23.25
CA ALA A 781 -18.40 19.02 21.84
C ALA A 781 -16.96 18.55 21.62
N THR A 782 -16.77 17.49 20.85
CA THR A 782 -15.45 16.87 20.68
C THR A 782 -14.70 17.40 19.45
N ILE A 783 -13.36 17.39 19.48
CA ILE A 783 -12.55 17.82 18.34
C ILE A 783 -12.74 16.90 17.14
N ASP A 784 -12.83 15.58 17.38
CA ASP A 784 -13.10 14.57 16.37
C ASP A 784 -14.38 14.86 15.58
N LEU A 785 -15.56 14.90 16.22
CA LEU A 785 -16.82 15.15 15.51
C LEU A 785 -16.81 16.49 14.77
N ASN A 786 -16.26 17.55 15.38
CA ASN A 786 -16.31 18.88 14.77
C ASN A 786 -15.26 19.08 13.66
N ALA A 787 -14.18 18.30 13.63
CA ALA A 787 -13.31 18.18 12.47
C ALA A 787 -14.01 17.43 11.32
N LEU A 788 -14.69 16.32 11.60
CA LEU A 788 -15.43 15.56 10.57
C LEU A 788 -16.58 16.37 9.95
N LEU A 789 -17.31 17.15 10.76
CA LEU A 789 -18.36 18.04 10.24
C LEU A 789 -17.82 19.22 9.44
N TYR A 790 -16.63 19.74 9.76
CA TYR A 790 -15.94 20.70 8.90
C TYR A 790 -15.54 20.08 7.56
N LYS A 791 -15.10 18.81 7.57
CA LYS A 791 -14.81 18.06 6.33
C LYS A 791 -16.07 17.88 5.47
N TYR A 792 -17.21 17.49 6.06
CA TYR A 792 -18.51 17.47 5.36
C TYR A 792 -18.83 18.83 4.75
N GLU A 793 -18.73 19.92 5.52
CA GLU A 793 -19.04 21.27 5.04
C GLU A 793 -18.14 21.69 3.84
N MET A 794 -16.85 21.39 3.90
CA MET A 794 -15.89 21.67 2.83
C MET A 794 -16.10 20.79 1.59
N ASP A 795 -16.36 19.49 1.77
CA ASP A 795 -16.57 18.54 0.67
C ASP A 795 -17.89 18.83 -0.07
N ILE A 796 -18.96 19.15 0.66
CA ILE A 796 -20.25 19.52 0.08
C ILE A 796 -20.11 20.83 -0.71
N ALA A 797 -19.44 21.85 -0.16
CA ALA A 797 -19.13 23.09 -0.88
C ALA A 797 -18.33 22.82 -2.17
N TYR A 798 -17.29 21.98 -2.08
CA TYR A 798 -16.48 21.58 -3.23
C TYR A 798 -17.32 20.87 -4.30
N CYS A 799 -18.11 19.87 -3.93
CA CYS A 799 -18.89 19.08 -4.89
C CYS A 799 -19.96 19.91 -5.60
N ILE A 800 -20.68 20.75 -4.85
CA ILE A 800 -21.69 21.66 -5.41
C ILE A 800 -21.05 22.60 -6.45
N ARG A 801 -19.89 23.17 -6.12
CA ARG A 801 -19.17 24.10 -7.01
C ARG A 801 -18.59 23.43 -8.26
N GLN A 802 -17.90 22.30 -8.11
CA GLN A 802 -17.17 21.66 -9.23
C GLN A 802 -18.09 20.82 -10.13
N PHE A 803 -19.02 20.04 -9.57
CA PHE A 803 -19.77 19.03 -10.32
C PHE A 803 -21.24 19.40 -10.56
N PHE A 804 -21.81 20.28 -9.74
CA PHE A 804 -23.24 20.65 -9.80
C PHE A 804 -23.48 22.12 -10.15
N LYS A 805 -22.50 22.80 -10.78
CA LYS A 805 -22.62 24.18 -11.29
C LYS A 805 -23.10 25.20 -10.24
N ASP A 806 -22.67 25.00 -9.00
CA ASP A 806 -23.05 25.74 -7.80
C ASP A 806 -24.54 25.65 -7.38
N ALA A 807 -25.31 24.71 -7.92
CA ALA A 807 -26.73 24.50 -7.59
C ALA A 807 -27.12 23.01 -7.58
N LEU A 808 -27.20 22.41 -6.39
CA LEU A 808 -27.62 21.00 -6.21
C LEU A 808 -29.07 20.91 -5.72
N THR A 809 -29.99 20.47 -6.58
CA THR A 809 -31.39 20.20 -6.22
C THR A 809 -31.53 18.99 -5.29
N ILE A 810 -32.26 19.17 -4.19
CA ILE A 810 -32.54 18.16 -3.16
C ILE A 810 -33.97 17.63 -3.34
N PRO A 811 -34.16 16.35 -3.73
CA PRO A 811 -35.47 15.74 -3.92
C PRO A 811 -36.10 15.32 -2.56
N PRO A 812 -37.42 15.10 -2.48
CA PRO A 812 -38.16 14.98 -1.22
C PRO A 812 -37.60 13.96 -0.21
N GLU A 813 -37.09 12.82 -0.68
CA GLU A 813 -36.50 11.76 0.14
C GLU A 813 -35.20 12.16 0.86
N PHE A 814 -34.54 13.21 0.36
CA PHE A 814 -33.35 13.84 0.95
C PHE A 814 -33.63 15.23 1.57
N GLN A 815 -34.87 15.74 1.50
CA GLN A 815 -35.22 17.03 2.10
C GLN A 815 -35.37 16.93 3.63
N THR A 816 -34.94 18.00 4.30
CA THR A 816 -35.11 18.24 5.73
C THR A 816 -35.82 19.58 5.93
N GLU A 817 -36.30 19.87 7.14
CA GLU A 817 -36.90 21.18 7.43
C GLU A 817 -35.93 22.35 7.11
N ALA A 818 -34.63 22.14 7.34
CA ALA A 818 -33.58 23.13 7.10
C ALA A 818 -33.32 23.50 5.63
N ASN A 819 -33.78 22.69 4.65
CA ASN A 819 -33.59 22.94 3.22
C ASN A 819 -34.81 22.70 2.32
N ARG A 820 -35.97 22.36 2.89
CA ARG A 820 -37.25 22.19 2.17
C ARG A 820 -37.75 23.48 1.48
N LEU A 821 -37.45 24.65 2.04
CA LEU A 821 -37.95 25.93 1.50
C LEU A 821 -37.31 26.32 0.16
N ASP A 822 -35.99 26.16 0.04
CA ASP A 822 -35.25 26.51 -1.18
C ASP A 822 -35.13 25.34 -2.15
N GLY A 823 -35.11 24.09 -1.66
CA GLY A 823 -34.99 22.86 -2.46
C GLY A 823 -33.67 22.71 -3.23
N VAL A 824 -32.73 23.66 -3.08
CA VAL A 824 -31.46 23.74 -3.81
C VAL A 824 -30.35 24.22 -2.87
N GLU A 825 -29.21 23.54 -2.90
CA GLU A 825 -28.02 23.87 -2.10
C GLU A 825 -26.94 24.54 -2.97
N THR A 826 -26.27 25.56 -2.43
CA THR A 826 -25.23 26.37 -3.10
C THR A 826 -23.93 26.40 -2.27
N SER A 827 -22.75 26.41 -2.90
CA SER A 827 -21.48 26.22 -2.16
C SER A 827 -21.20 27.38 -1.19
N ALA A 828 -21.65 28.60 -1.49
CA ALA A 828 -21.48 29.77 -0.64
C ALA A 828 -22.13 29.66 0.75
N THR A 829 -23.20 28.86 0.88
CA THR A 829 -23.81 28.55 2.18
C THR A 829 -22.90 27.63 2.99
N TRP A 830 -22.32 26.61 2.36
CA TRP A 830 -21.45 25.63 2.98
C TRP A 830 -20.05 26.19 3.32
N ASP A 831 -19.47 27.04 2.46
CA ASP A 831 -18.27 27.83 2.79
C ASP A 831 -18.45 28.65 4.08
N ARG A 832 -19.66 29.21 4.27
CA ARG A 832 -19.99 30.02 5.45
C ARG A 832 -20.12 29.16 6.70
N ARG A 833 -20.71 27.95 6.59
CA ARG A 833 -20.76 26.95 7.67
C ARG A 833 -19.34 26.55 8.10
N ALA A 834 -18.49 26.14 7.15
CA ALA A 834 -17.10 25.75 7.40
C ALA A 834 -16.29 26.86 8.09
N LYS A 835 -16.38 28.11 7.61
CA LYS A 835 -15.69 29.27 8.22
C LYS A 835 -16.16 29.53 9.66
N LEU A 836 -17.46 29.42 9.92
CA LEU A 836 -18.01 29.56 11.27
C LEU A 836 -17.60 28.41 12.18
N ARG A 837 -17.59 27.16 11.69
CA ARG A 837 -17.15 25.99 12.47
C ARG A 837 -15.67 26.08 12.83
N LYS A 838 -14.79 26.42 11.88
CA LYS A 838 -13.37 26.66 12.18
C LYS A 838 -13.20 27.72 13.27
N ALA A 839 -13.85 28.88 13.13
CA ALA A 839 -13.75 29.95 14.12
C ALA A 839 -14.27 29.55 15.52
N ARG A 840 -15.28 28.67 15.58
CA ARG A 840 -15.78 28.09 16.84
C ARG A 840 -14.81 27.07 17.43
N VAL A 841 -14.26 26.16 16.62
CA VAL A 841 -13.25 25.17 17.06
C VAL A 841 -11.98 25.88 17.56
N ASP A 842 -11.46 26.85 16.82
CA ASP A 842 -10.31 27.66 17.25
C ASP A 842 -10.58 28.44 18.55
N LYS A 843 -11.83 28.91 18.78
CA LYS A 843 -12.22 29.61 20.00
C LYS A 843 -12.36 28.69 21.22
N TYR A 844 -12.99 27.53 21.07
CA TYR A 844 -13.39 26.67 22.19
C TYR A 844 -12.42 25.52 22.49
N MET A 845 -11.72 25.02 21.47
CA MET A 845 -10.96 23.76 21.54
C MET A 845 -9.44 23.97 21.47
N TRP A 846 -8.95 24.97 20.73
CA TRP A 846 -7.51 25.19 20.56
C TRP A 846 -6.84 25.80 21.81
N ASP A 847 -5.75 25.19 22.27
CA ASP A 847 -4.88 25.70 23.33
C ASP A 847 -3.51 26.13 22.76
N GLU A 848 -3.25 27.43 22.73
CA GLU A 848 -2.01 28.03 22.20
C GLU A 848 -0.76 27.68 23.03
N LYS A 849 -0.90 27.27 24.30
CA LYS A 849 0.22 26.92 25.20
C LYS A 849 0.56 25.44 25.13
N ALA A 850 -0.44 24.56 25.15
CA ALA A 850 -0.24 23.13 24.95
C ALA A 850 0.00 22.78 23.47
N GLY A 851 -0.35 23.69 22.55
CA GLY A 851 -0.08 23.59 21.13
C GLY A 851 -1.00 22.65 20.36
N MET A 852 -2.21 22.39 20.91
CA MET A 852 -3.11 21.33 20.46
C MET A 852 -4.59 21.63 20.72
N TYR A 853 -5.49 20.88 20.09
CA TYR A 853 -6.93 20.91 20.36
C TYR A 853 -7.33 19.96 21.50
N PHE A 854 -8.31 20.37 22.29
CA PHE A 854 -9.01 19.57 23.32
C PHE A 854 -10.53 19.72 23.17
N ASP A 855 -11.29 18.79 23.74
CA ASP A 855 -12.76 18.83 23.74
C ASP A 855 -13.31 19.98 24.60
N TYR A 856 -14.57 20.38 24.37
CA TYR A 856 -15.24 21.44 25.12
C TYR A 856 -16.52 20.96 25.78
N ASP A 857 -16.57 20.99 27.12
CA ASP A 857 -17.77 20.67 27.89
C ASP A 857 -18.77 21.83 27.76
N THR A 858 -19.87 21.58 27.05
CA THR A 858 -20.93 22.56 26.77
C THR A 858 -21.78 22.90 28.00
N VAL A 859 -21.83 22.02 29.00
CA VAL A 859 -22.60 22.20 30.24
C VAL A 859 -21.76 22.96 31.26
N LYS A 860 -20.53 22.52 31.52
CA LYS A 860 -19.55 23.19 32.40
C LYS A 860 -18.91 24.44 31.74
N LYS A 861 -19.16 24.64 30.43
CA LYS A 861 -18.68 25.75 29.58
C LYS A 861 -17.16 25.92 29.61
N LYS A 862 -16.43 24.80 29.70
CA LYS A 862 -14.98 24.75 29.90
C LYS A 862 -14.33 23.74 28.94
N ARG A 863 -13.18 24.10 28.39
CA ARG A 863 -12.30 23.17 27.67
C ARG A 863 -11.77 22.09 28.61
N THR A 864 -11.67 20.84 28.14
CA THR A 864 -11.06 19.74 28.88
C THR A 864 -9.53 19.87 28.89
N THR A 865 -8.85 18.95 29.57
CA THR A 865 -7.37 18.85 29.58
C THR A 865 -6.91 17.45 29.16
N TYR A 866 -7.77 16.65 28.51
CA TYR A 866 -7.46 15.29 28.11
C TYR A 866 -6.80 15.29 26.73
N GLU A 867 -5.51 14.95 26.69
CA GLU A 867 -4.73 14.89 25.46
C GLU A 867 -5.07 13.61 24.69
N SER A 868 -5.60 13.73 23.47
CA SER A 868 -5.93 12.60 22.59
C SER A 868 -5.40 12.80 21.17
N ALA A 869 -5.01 11.69 20.53
CA ALA A 869 -4.57 11.66 19.14
C ALA A 869 -5.66 12.13 18.14
N THR A 870 -6.93 12.20 18.55
CA THR A 870 -8.02 12.84 17.79
C THR A 870 -7.74 14.30 17.43
N THR A 871 -6.81 14.97 18.12
CA THR A 871 -6.31 16.32 17.78
C THR A 871 -5.78 16.41 16.33
N PHE A 872 -5.22 15.31 15.77
CA PHE A 872 -4.74 15.28 14.38
C PHE A 872 -5.87 15.21 13.35
N TRP A 873 -7.12 14.91 13.76
CA TRP A 873 -8.26 14.91 12.83
C TRP A 873 -8.56 16.32 12.32
N ALA A 874 -8.20 17.37 13.07
CA ALA A 874 -8.22 18.76 12.61
C ALA A 874 -7.26 19.01 11.43
N MET A 875 -6.13 18.28 11.37
CA MET A 875 -5.26 18.28 10.18
C MET A 875 -5.87 17.44 9.06
N TRP A 876 -6.36 16.22 9.33
CA TRP A 876 -7.01 15.40 8.29
C TRP A 876 -8.15 16.14 7.56
N ALA A 877 -9.00 16.82 8.33
CA ALA A 877 -10.13 17.59 7.82
C ALA A 877 -9.73 18.89 7.07
N GLY A 878 -8.49 19.35 7.22
CA GLY A 878 -8.04 20.65 6.70
C GLY A 878 -8.54 21.85 7.52
N LEU A 879 -8.85 21.66 8.80
CA LEU A 879 -9.35 22.69 9.72
C LEU A 879 -8.21 23.51 10.32
N SER A 880 -7.04 22.92 10.58
CA SER A 880 -5.88 23.63 11.15
C SER A 880 -5.36 24.72 10.21
N SER A 881 -4.91 25.85 10.75
CA SER A 881 -3.98 26.73 10.00
C SER A 881 -2.58 26.11 9.93
N PRO A 882 -1.70 26.53 9.01
CA PRO A 882 -0.31 26.05 8.97
C PRO A 882 0.45 26.26 10.28
N ARG A 883 0.19 27.36 11.01
CA ARG A 883 0.72 27.61 12.37
C ARG A 883 0.26 26.55 13.37
N GLN A 884 -1.04 26.21 13.35
CA GLN A 884 -1.61 25.19 14.24
C GLN A 884 -1.09 23.79 13.89
N ALA A 885 -0.93 23.47 12.61
CA ALA A 885 -0.33 22.21 12.16
C ALA A 885 1.15 22.07 12.59
N ALA A 886 1.96 23.11 12.39
CA ALA A 886 3.35 23.13 12.87
C ALA A 886 3.43 22.97 14.39
N SER A 887 2.54 23.62 15.14
CA SER A 887 2.43 23.45 16.59
C SER A 887 2.01 22.02 16.99
N LEU A 888 1.10 21.37 16.25
CA LEU A 888 0.72 19.98 16.51
C LEU A 888 1.90 19.03 16.30
N VAL A 889 2.70 19.23 15.25
CA VAL A 889 3.90 18.41 14.99
C VAL A 889 5.00 18.64 16.04
N LEU A 890 5.23 19.89 16.45
CA LEU A 890 6.28 20.23 17.42
C LEU A 890 5.90 19.90 18.88
N ASN A 891 4.65 20.14 19.29
CA ASN A 891 4.23 20.12 20.70
C ASN A 891 3.31 18.95 21.07
N ALA A 892 2.52 18.43 20.12
CA ALA A 892 1.53 17.37 20.39
C ALA A 892 2.04 15.98 19.99
N LEU A 893 2.65 15.84 18.81
CA LEU A 893 3.15 14.56 18.31
C LEU A 893 4.12 13.85 19.26
N PRO A 894 5.10 14.52 19.91
CA PRO A 894 5.99 13.87 20.87
C PRO A 894 5.31 13.30 22.13
N LYS A 895 4.03 13.63 22.39
CA LYS A 895 3.24 13.10 23.51
C LYS A 895 2.49 11.81 23.18
N PHE A 896 2.32 11.51 21.89
CA PHE A 896 1.57 10.36 21.40
C PHE A 896 2.44 9.35 20.66
N GLU A 897 3.57 9.78 20.08
CA GLU A 897 4.47 8.88 19.36
C GLU A 897 5.28 8.01 20.32
N VAL A 898 5.17 6.70 20.13
CA VAL A 898 5.88 5.66 20.91
C VAL A 898 6.59 4.68 19.96
N PHE A 899 6.82 3.44 20.39
CA PHE A 899 7.45 2.38 19.58
C PHE A 899 6.62 2.00 18.34
N GLY A 900 5.34 1.66 18.55
CA GLY A 900 4.45 1.09 17.53
C GLY A 900 3.56 2.09 16.78
N GLY A 901 3.82 3.40 16.88
CA GLY A 901 3.00 4.45 16.25
C GLY A 901 2.45 5.42 17.30
N LEU A 902 1.16 5.78 17.19
CA LEU A 902 0.47 6.69 18.11
C LEU A 902 -0.36 5.95 19.17
N VAL A 903 -0.23 6.35 20.43
CA VAL A 903 -1.21 6.02 21.50
C VAL A 903 -2.47 6.89 21.40
N SER A 904 -3.60 6.36 21.86
CA SER A 904 -4.92 7.02 21.78
C SER A 904 -5.02 8.32 22.59
N GLY A 905 -4.28 8.40 23.69
CA GLY A 905 -4.14 9.56 24.57
C GLY A 905 -2.85 9.48 25.38
N SER A 906 -2.47 10.54 26.10
CA SER A 906 -1.23 10.52 26.90
C SER A 906 -1.40 9.73 28.22
N GLU A 907 -0.31 9.17 28.74
CA GLU A 907 -0.30 8.47 30.03
C GLU A 907 -0.72 9.41 31.19
N GLU A 908 -0.33 10.68 31.13
CA GLU A 908 -0.76 11.71 32.09
C GLU A 908 -2.28 11.93 32.05
N SER A 909 -2.86 12.03 30.85
CA SER A 909 -4.30 12.23 30.66
C SER A 909 -5.13 11.04 31.13
N ARG A 910 -4.71 9.82 30.77
CA ARG A 910 -5.30 8.57 31.31
C ARG A 910 -5.18 8.57 32.83
N GLY A 911 -4.05 8.99 33.37
CA GLY A 911 -3.74 9.00 34.80
C GLY A 911 -3.46 7.59 35.36
N ARG A 912 -3.67 7.41 36.66
CA ARG A 912 -3.40 6.14 37.37
C ARG A 912 -4.52 5.12 37.16
N ILE A 913 -4.12 3.85 37.06
CA ILE A 913 -4.98 2.67 36.91
C ILE A 913 -4.97 1.87 38.22
N GLY A 914 -6.10 1.24 38.56
CA GLY A 914 -6.31 0.44 39.77
C GLY A 914 -7.46 -0.57 39.59
N LEU A 915 -7.81 -1.30 40.65
CA LEU A 915 -8.96 -2.24 40.64
C LEU A 915 -10.31 -1.50 40.57
N ASP A 916 -10.36 -0.30 41.14
CA ASP A 916 -11.45 0.67 41.11
C ASP A 916 -11.50 1.49 39.80
N ARG A 917 -10.37 1.54 39.08
CA ARG A 917 -10.20 2.32 37.85
C ARG A 917 -9.36 1.54 36.82
N PRO A 918 -9.90 0.45 36.23
CA PRO A 918 -9.17 -0.43 35.32
C PRO A 918 -8.80 0.27 34.01
N ASN A 919 -7.83 -0.25 33.24
CA ASN A 919 -7.47 0.39 31.98
C ASN A 919 -8.58 0.25 30.92
N ARG A 920 -8.82 1.31 30.14
CA ARG A 920 -9.83 1.34 29.07
C ARG A 920 -9.19 1.14 27.71
N GLN A 921 -9.93 0.57 26.76
CA GLN A 921 -9.33 0.12 25.50
C GLN A 921 -8.93 1.25 24.54
N TRP A 922 -9.56 2.42 24.60
CA TRP A 922 -9.22 3.62 23.82
C TRP A 922 -8.30 4.62 24.56
N ASP A 923 -7.52 4.13 25.52
CA ASP A 923 -6.53 4.91 26.27
C ASP A 923 -5.10 4.34 26.17
N TYR A 924 -4.12 5.05 26.71
CA TYR A 924 -2.73 4.58 26.80
C TYR A 924 -2.64 3.22 27.55
N PRO A 925 -1.89 2.22 27.05
CA PRO A 925 -0.87 2.29 26.00
C PRO A 925 -1.38 1.84 24.61
N PHE A 926 -2.69 1.85 24.36
CA PHE A 926 -3.26 1.27 23.14
C PHE A 926 -3.30 2.26 21.97
N GLY A 927 -2.99 1.74 20.79
CA GLY A 927 -3.03 2.45 19.51
C GLY A 927 -3.93 1.71 18.52
N TRP A 928 -4.76 2.45 17.80
CA TRP A 928 -5.79 1.92 16.92
C TRP A 928 -5.61 2.41 15.49
N ALA A 929 -5.86 1.53 14.51
CA ALA A 929 -5.68 1.82 13.09
C ALA A 929 -6.37 3.12 12.59
N PRO A 930 -7.65 3.44 12.95
CA PRO A 930 -8.30 4.68 12.56
C PRO A 930 -7.49 5.94 12.92
N GLN A 931 -6.89 5.97 14.12
CA GLN A 931 -6.11 7.12 14.59
C GLN A 931 -4.80 7.27 13.80
N GLN A 932 -4.14 6.16 13.46
CA GLN A 932 -2.93 6.19 12.63
C GLN A 932 -3.26 6.70 11.21
N ILE A 933 -4.26 6.09 10.55
CA ILE A 933 -4.70 6.43 9.18
C ILE A 933 -5.02 7.91 9.05
N LEU A 934 -5.80 8.45 10.00
CA LEU A 934 -6.22 9.85 9.99
C LEU A 934 -5.04 10.79 10.31
N ALA A 935 -4.16 10.43 11.23
CA ALA A 935 -2.95 11.20 11.51
C ALA A 935 -2.01 11.24 10.30
N TRP A 936 -1.72 10.12 9.64
CA TRP A 936 -0.91 10.08 8.42
C TRP A 936 -1.51 10.97 7.32
N GLY A 937 -2.82 10.84 7.07
CA GLY A 937 -3.53 11.68 6.09
C GLY A 937 -3.50 13.17 6.44
N GLY A 938 -3.59 13.52 7.73
CA GLY A 938 -3.45 14.89 8.21
C GLY A 938 -2.04 15.45 8.08
N LEU A 939 -1.01 14.67 8.40
CA LEU A 939 0.40 15.05 8.26
C LEU A 939 0.77 15.28 6.78
N ILE A 940 0.46 14.32 5.91
CA ILE A 940 0.68 14.41 4.45
C ILE A 940 -0.02 15.65 3.87
N ARG A 941 -1.25 15.96 4.29
CA ARG A 941 -2.02 17.13 3.82
C ARG A 941 -1.33 18.48 4.10
N TYR A 942 -0.47 18.56 5.13
CA TYR A 942 0.25 19.78 5.52
C TYR A 942 1.75 19.74 5.16
N GLY A 943 2.21 18.72 4.43
CA GLY A 943 3.59 18.58 3.97
C GLY A 943 4.50 17.78 4.91
N TYR A 944 3.99 17.27 6.04
CA TYR A 944 4.73 16.45 7.01
C TYR A 944 4.82 14.98 6.56
N GLY A 945 5.41 14.78 5.37
CA GLY A 945 5.50 13.48 4.72
C GLY A 945 6.41 12.51 5.46
N ASP A 946 7.52 13.01 6.00
CA ASP A 946 8.52 12.18 6.68
C ASP A 946 8.03 11.72 8.07
N GLU A 947 7.30 12.58 8.79
CA GLU A 947 6.60 12.20 10.02
C GLU A 947 5.50 11.16 9.76
N ALA A 948 4.75 11.31 8.67
CA ALA A 948 3.75 10.31 8.26
C ALA A 948 4.39 8.96 7.91
N GLN A 949 5.49 8.96 7.15
CA GLN A 949 6.24 7.75 6.82
C GLN A 949 6.86 7.10 8.07
N ARG A 950 7.41 7.89 9.00
CA ARG A 950 7.96 7.41 10.28
C ARG A 950 6.92 6.74 11.15
N LEU A 951 5.75 7.36 11.32
CA LEU A 951 4.63 6.77 12.07
C LEU A 951 4.05 5.52 11.38
N ALA A 952 3.94 5.54 10.06
CA ALA A 952 3.52 4.38 9.30
C ALA A 952 4.54 3.24 9.41
N TYR A 953 5.84 3.51 9.31
CA TYR A 953 6.89 2.52 9.53
C TYR A 953 6.75 1.86 10.90
N LYS A 954 6.61 2.66 11.97
CA LYS A 954 6.48 2.16 13.35
C LYS A 954 5.27 1.23 13.52
N TRP A 955 4.10 1.62 13.02
CA TRP A 955 2.89 0.80 13.04
C TRP A 955 3.04 -0.48 12.20
N LEU A 956 3.51 -0.35 10.96
CA LEU A 956 3.72 -1.48 10.06
C LEU A 956 4.77 -2.45 10.59
N TYR A 957 5.83 -1.97 11.24
CA TYR A 957 6.85 -2.79 11.88
C TYR A 957 6.25 -3.62 13.00
N MET A 958 5.52 -2.99 13.93
CA MET A 958 4.82 -3.67 15.03
C MET A 958 3.84 -4.74 14.52
N VAL A 959 3.02 -4.44 13.51
CA VAL A 959 2.09 -5.40 12.90
C VAL A 959 2.84 -6.54 12.19
N THR A 960 3.92 -6.25 11.44
CA THR A 960 4.72 -7.26 10.74
C THR A 960 5.46 -8.17 11.73
N LYS A 961 5.98 -7.63 12.83
CA LYS A 961 6.62 -8.40 13.91
C LYS A 961 5.61 -9.35 14.56
N ALA A 962 4.44 -8.85 14.95
CA ALA A 962 3.38 -9.69 15.51
C ALA A 962 2.98 -10.82 14.55
N PHE A 963 2.81 -10.50 13.26
CA PHE A 963 2.50 -11.47 12.21
C PHE A 963 3.59 -12.55 12.03
N VAL A 964 4.87 -12.20 12.15
CA VAL A 964 5.98 -13.17 12.03
C VAL A 964 6.12 -14.05 13.27
N ASP A 965 6.02 -13.45 14.46
CA ASP A 965 6.36 -14.11 15.72
C ASP A 965 5.21 -14.94 16.30
N PHE A 966 3.96 -14.56 16.03
CA PHE A 966 2.75 -15.19 16.59
C PHE A 966 1.84 -15.69 15.48
N ASN A 967 2.29 -16.76 14.80
CA ASN A 967 1.54 -17.57 13.85
C ASN A 967 0.70 -16.83 12.77
N GLY A 968 1.15 -15.68 12.27
CA GLY A 968 0.43 -14.90 11.26
C GLY A 968 -0.71 -14.02 11.82
N VAL A 969 -0.76 -13.78 13.13
CA VAL A 969 -1.85 -13.05 13.79
C VAL A 969 -2.00 -11.62 13.27
N VAL A 970 -3.25 -11.19 13.10
CA VAL A 970 -3.65 -9.80 12.85
C VAL A 970 -4.87 -9.51 13.72
N VAL A 971 -4.73 -8.56 14.65
CA VAL A 971 -5.75 -8.26 15.68
C VAL A 971 -6.43 -6.91 15.45
N GLU A 972 -7.54 -6.68 16.16
CA GLU A 972 -8.30 -5.43 16.19
C GLU A 972 -7.49 -4.20 16.64
N LYS A 973 -6.73 -4.34 17.73
CA LYS A 973 -6.03 -3.25 18.44
C LYS A 973 -4.67 -3.71 18.97
N TYR A 974 -3.74 -2.78 19.19
CA TYR A 974 -2.37 -3.10 19.63
C TYR A 974 -1.92 -2.25 20.82
N ASN A 975 -1.11 -2.85 21.70
CA ASN A 975 -0.33 -2.13 22.71
C ASN A 975 0.95 -1.59 22.05
N VAL A 976 0.89 -0.34 21.57
CA VAL A 976 1.96 0.31 20.80
C VAL A 976 3.21 0.67 21.64
N VAL A 977 3.21 0.39 22.94
CA VAL A 977 4.35 0.60 23.86
C VAL A 977 5.11 -0.72 24.13
N ARG A 978 4.51 -1.90 23.90
CA ARG A 978 5.21 -3.19 24.05
C ARG A 978 5.95 -3.55 22.76
N GLU A 979 7.20 -4.00 22.90
CA GLU A 979 8.01 -4.43 21.75
C GLU A 979 7.85 -5.90 21.39
N LEU A 980 7.69 -6.78 22.40
CA LEU A 980 7.69 -8.24 22.22
C LEU A 980 6.33 -8.76 21.71
N ASP A 981 5.27 -8.49 22.47
CA ASP A 981 3.94 -9.08 22.36
C ASP A 981 2.82 -8.04 22.11
N PRO A 982 2.98 -7.05 21.20
CA PRO A 982 2.07 -5.90 21.08
C PRO A 982 0.60 -6.25 20.75
N HIS A 983 0.33 -7.47 20.30
CA HIS A 983 -1.02 -7.98 20.03
C HIS A 983 -1.75 -8.49 21.29
N LYS A 984 -1.05 -8.75 22.40
CA LYS A 984 -1.66 -9.24 23.65
C LYS A 984 -2.30 -8.06 24.40
N VAL A 985 -3.60 -7.88 24.20
CA VAL A 985 -4.42 -6.81 24.80
C VAL A 985 -5.56 -7.42 25.60
N GLU A 986 -5.48 -7.29 26.93
CA GLU A 986 -6.43 -7.87 27.90
C GLU A 986 -7.48 -6.84 28.39
N ALA A 987 -7.51 -5.63 27.82
CA ALA A 987 -8.44 -4.60 28.25
C ALA A 987 -9.89 -4.92 27.82
N GLU A 988 -10.84 -4.70 28.73
CA GLU A 988 -12.28 -4.93 28.53
C GLU A 988 -12.59 -6.38 28.10
N TYR A 989 -13.08 -6.62 26.88
CA TYR A 989 -13.37 -7.98 26.36
C TYR A 989 -12.12 -8.65 25.72
N GLY A 990 -10.93 -8.13 25.98
CA GLY A 990 -9.69 -8.57 25.35
C GLY A 990 -9.58 -8.14 23.88
N ASN A 991 -8.74 -8.83 23.12
CA ASN A 991 -8.50 -8.55 21.71
C ASN A 991 -9.34 -9.45 20.79
N GLN A 992 -9.63 -9.01 19.57
CA GLN A 992 -10.26 -9.86 18.53
C GLN A 992 -9.21 -10.22 17.48
N GLY A 993 -9.30 -11.44 16.92
CA GLY A 993 -8.40 -11.95 15.88
C GLY A 993 -7.22 -12.81 16.35
N SER A 994 -7.03 -12.99 17.67
CA SER A 994 -5.98 -13.84 18.25
C SER A 994 -6.42 -15.28 18.54
N ASP A 995 -7.71 -15.53 18.76
CA ASP A 995 -8.28 -16.89 18.90
C ASP A 995 -8.55 -17.49 17.52
N PHE A 996 -7.62 -18.31 17.03
CA PHE A 996 -7.76 -19.10 15.82
C PHE A 996 -6.86 -20.35 15.91
N LYS A 997 -7.12 -21.35 15.06
CA LYS A 997 -6.35 -22.61 15.06
C LYS A 997 -5.71 -22.88 13.70
N GLY A 998 -4.39 -23.10 13.71
CA GLY A 998 -3.56 -23.34 12.54
C GLY A 998 -3.31 -22.10 11.66
N VAL A 999 -4.37 -21.43 11.19
CA VAL A 999 -4.27 -20.28 10.26
C VAL A 999 -5.32 -19.19 10.54
N PRO A 1000 -4.91 -17.90 10.65
CA PRO A 1000 -5.87 -16.81 10.81
C PRO A 1000 -6.54 -16.53 9.46
N ARG A 1001 -7.86 -16.41 9.44
CA ARG A 1001 -8.66 -16.40 8.20
C ARG A 1001 -8.99 -15.02 7.64
N GLU A 1002 -9.04 -13.98 8.47
CA GLU A 1002 -9.61 -12.68 8.07
C GLU A 1002 -8.95 -11.43 8.69
N GLY A 1003 -8.18 -11.57 9.78
CA GLY A 1003 -7.57 -10.43 10.47
C GLY A 1003 -8.63 -9.48 11.03
N PHE A 1004 -8.45 -8.17 10.85
CA PHE A 1004 -9.46 -7.16 11.21
C PHE A 1004 -9.50 -6.02 10.19
N GLY A 1005 -10.69 -5.58 9.80
CA GLY A 1005 -10.95 -4.69 8.65
C GLY A 1005 -10.09 -3.43 8.62
N TRP A 1006 -10.14 -2.59 9.66
CA TRP A 1006 -9.31 -1.38 9.69
C TRP A 1006 -7.80 -1.65 9.79
N VAL A 1007 -7.36 -2.82 10.27
CA VAL A 1007 -5.92 -3.13 10.40
C VAL A 1007 -5.40 -3.61 9.05
N ASN A 1008 -6.14 -4.49 8.39
CA ASN A 1008 -5.95 -4.88 6.99
C ASN A 1008 -5.83 -3.63 6.09
N ALA A 1009 -6.73 -2.65 6.28
CA ALA A 1009 -6.66 -1.37 5.59
C ALA A 1009 -5.46 -0.52 5.99
N SER A 1010 -5.16 -0.37 7.28
CA SER A 1010 -4.00 0.41 7.75
C SER A 1010 -2.68 -0.13 7.20
N TYR A 1011 -2.57 -1.44 7.03
CA TYR A 1011 -1.38 -2.10 6.54
C TYR A 1011 -1.12 -1.77 5.07
N VAL A 1012 -2.14 -1.97 4.23
CA VAL A 1012 -2.07 -1.67 2.78
C VAL A 1012 -1.97 -0.16 2.53
N TYR A 1013 -2.75 0.66 3.26
CA TYR A 1013 -2.74 2.11 3.11
C TYR A 1013 -1.41 2.72 3.58
N GLY A 1014 -0.85 2.28 4.71
CA GLY A 1014 0.48 2.69 5.15
C GLY A 1014 1.56 2.32 4.13
N LEU A 1015 1.52 1.09 3.60
CA LEU A 1015 2.43 0.65 2.55
C LEU A 1015 2.29 1.43 1.24
N SER A 1016 1.14 2.03 0.92
CA SER A 1016 0.96 2.78 -0.34
C SER A 1016 1.97 3.93 -0.49
N PHE A 1017 2.30 4.64 0.60
CA PHE A 1017 3.17 5.81 0.59
C PHE A 1017 4.59 5.59 1.18
N LEU A 1018 4.94 4.37 1.63
CA LEU A 1018 6.32 4.09 2.07
C LEU A 1018 7.31 3.88 0.90
N PRO A 1019 8.54 4.43 0.96
CA PRO A 1019 9.64 4.13 0.05
C PRO A 1019 10.04 2.65 0.03
N ILE A 1020 10.67 2.21 -1.07
CA ILE A 1020 11.13 0.81 -1.26
C ILE A 1020 12.17 0.41 -0.20
N ALA A 1021 13.06 1.32 0.21
CA ALA A 1021 14.05 1.06 1.26
C ALA A 1021 13.38 0.71 2.61
N MET A 1022 12.35 1.46 3.01
CA MET A 1022 11.56 1.18 4.21
C MET A 1022 10.83 -0.16 4.10
N LYS A 1023 10.21 -0.46 2.95
CA LYS A 1023 9.53 -1.75 2.71
C LYS A 1023 10.46 -2.96 2.82
N ARG A 1024 11.69 -2.84 2.32
CA ARG A 1024 12.74 -3.87 2.48
C ARG A 1024 13.11 -4.07 3.95
N ALA A 1025 13.31 -2.97 4.69
CA ALA A 1025 13.68 -2.98 6.10
C ALA A 1025 12.56 -3.56 7.01
N LEU A 1026 11.30 -3.29 6.71
CA LEU A 1026 10.15 -3.97 7.34
C LEU A 1026 10.17 -5.48 7.08
N GLY A 1027 10.49 -5.90 5.85
CA GLY A 1027 10.63 -7.30 5.46
C GLY A 1027 11.78 -8.04 6.16
N THR A 1028 12.80 -7.33 6.64
CA THR A 1028 13.90 -7.86 7.46
C THR A 1028 13.69 -7.62 8.97
N LEU A 1029 12.48 -7.23 9.40
CA LEU A 1029 12.13 -6.87 10.78
C LEU A 1029 13.13 -5.90 11.44
N THR A 1030 13.60 -4.91 10.69
CA THR A 1030 14.51 -3.88 11.20
C THR A 1030 13.72 -2.83 12.00
N PRO A 1031 14.01 -2.59 13.29
CA PRO A 1031 13.35 -1.56 14.09
C PRO A 1031 13.58 -0.15 13.51
N TRP A 1032 12.64 0.76 13.74
CA TRP A 1032 12.74 2.14 13.22
C TRP A 1032 14.04 2.84 13.61
N GLU A 1033 14.48 2.79 14.87
CA GLU A 1033 15.68 3.50 15.32
C GLU A 1033 16.97 2.95 14.65
N LEU A 1034 17.02 1.64 14.39
CA LEU A 1034 18.14 1.01 13.68
C LEU A 1034 18.13 1.39 12.19
N PHE A 1035 16.95 1.38 11.55
CA PHE A 1035 16.79 1.86 10.17
C PHE A 1035 17.20 3.33 10.05
N ALA A 1036 16.68 4.20 10.92
CA ALA A 1036 16.96 5.63 10.93
C ALA A 1036 18.45 5.93 11.14
N LYS A 1037 19.12 5.22 12.06
CA LYS A 1037 20.58 5.33 12.26
C LYS A 1037 21.34 4.91 10.99
N ALA A 1038 20.99 3.77 10.40
CA ALA A 1038 21.64 3.27 9.18
C ALA A 1038 21.41 4.15 7.94
N THR A 1039 20.32 4.93 7.90
CA THR A 1039 20.07 5.92 6.83
C THR A 1039 20.73 7.28 7.08
N LYS A 1040 20.96 7.68 8.34
CA LYS A 1040 21.56 9.00 8.66
C LYS A 1040 23.04 9.08 8.30
N ILE A 1041 23.82 8.06 8.67
CA ILE A 1041 25.28 8.01 8.47
C ILE A 1041 25.66 8.34 7.00
N LYS A 1042 24.85 7.88 6.04
CA LYS A 1042 25.02 8.12 4.59
C LYS A 1042 24.76 9.56 4.11
N LEU A 1043 24.57 10.52 5.00
CA LEU A 1043 24.50 11.95 4.68
C LEU A 1043 25.66 12.74 5.30
N ASP A 1044 26.35 12.17 6.29
CA ASP A 1044 27.47 12.81 6.97
C ASP A 1044 28.83 12.34 6.37
N ASP A 1045 28.87 11.17 5.71
CA ASP A 1045 30.06 10.56 5.09
C ASP A 1045 30.58 11.24 3.78
N ASP A 1046 29.94 12.32 3.30
CA ASP A 1046 30.31 13.01 2.03
C ASP A 1046 31.06 14.36 2.24
N ASP A 1047 31.22 14.85 3.48
CA ASP A 1047 31.85 16.16 3.83
C ASP A 1047 32.75 16.09 5.11
N ASP A 1048 33.87 15.34 5.10
CA ASP A 1048 35.17 15.75 5.68
C ASP A 1048 36.29 14.70 5.44
N ASP A 1049 37.55 15.16 5.38
CA ASP A 1049 38.73 14.36 4.99
C ASP A 1049 39.34 13.46 6.10
N ASP A 1050 40.08 12.43 5.65
CA ASP A 1050 41.17 11.70 6.32
C ASP A 1050 41.16 11.62 7.86
N ASN A 1051 40.85 10.42 8.41
CA ASN A 1051 41.48 9.99 9.65
C ASN A 1051 41.91 8.51 9.65
N VAL A 1052 43.14 8.31 10.11
CA VAL A 1052 43.91 7.06 10.00
C VAL A 1052 43.32 5.96 10.89
N ILE A 1053 43.18 4.75 10.33
CA ILE A 1053 42.96 3.53 11.12
C ILE A 1053 44.22 3.26 11.95
N GLN A 1054 44.15 3.44 13.27
CA GLN A 1054 45.08 2.80 14.20
C GLN A 1054 44.42 1.57 14.81
N GLU A 1055 44.95 0.39 14.47
CA GLU A 1055 44.67 -0.83 15.20
C GLU A 1055 45.28 -0.72 16.60
N HIS A 1056 44.44 -0.80 17.64
CA HIS A 1056 44.86 -1.12 19.00
C HIS A 1056 44.09 -2.33 19.48
N SER A 1057 44.72 -3.49 19.33
CA SER A 1057 44.51 -4.60 20.25
C SER A 1057 45.04 -4.21 21.62
N ASP A 1058 44.29 -4.49 22.69
CA ASP A 1058 44.83 -4.75 24.02
C ASP A 1058 43.87 -5.68 24.77
N GLU A 1059 44.32 -6.90 25.08
CA GLU A 1059 43.74 -7.73 26.13
C GLU A 1059 44.44 -7.33 27.45
N GLU A 1060 43.70 -6.95 28.50
CA GLU A 1060 44.09 -7.25 29.89
C GLU A 1060 43.00 -6.86 30.91
N GLU A 1061 42.71 -7.74 31.87
CA GLU A 1061 41.99 -7.38 33.10
C GLU A 1061 42.94 -6.73 34.11
N PRO A 1062 42.44 -5.81 34.96
CA PRO A 1062 42.85 -5.86 36.36
C PRO A 1062 41.70 -5.69 37.37
N SER A 1063 41.36 -6.80 38.04
CA SER A 1063 41.09 -6.93 39.48
C SER A 1063 40.55 -5.74 40.31
N MET A 1064 39.31 -5.88 40.81
CA MET A 1064 38.88 -5.19 42.04
C MET A 1064 39.37 -5.92 43.31
N PRO A 1065 39.87 -5.19 44.31
CA PRO A 1065 39.29 -5.29 45.66
C PRO A 1065 39.38 -3.98 46.51
N PRO A 1066 38.74 -3.90 47.69
CA PRO A 1066 37.45 -4.44 48.12
C PRO A 1066 36.52 -3.35 48.71
N ALA A 1067 35.36 -3.75 49.23
CA ALA A 1067 34.27 -2.88 49.67
C ALA A 1067 34.52 -1.97 50.91
N VAL A 1068 33.81 -0.84 50.91
CA VAL A 1068 33.13 -0.24 52.08
C VAL A 1068 31.70 0.12 51.64
#